data_AF-A0A9W8JWM9-F1
#
_entry.id   AF-A0A9W8JWM9-F1
#
_cell.length_a   1.000
_cell.length_b   1.000
_cell.length_c   1.000
_cell.angle_alpha   90.00
_cell.angle_beta   90.00
_cell.angle_gamma   90.00
#
_symmetry.space_group_name_H-M   'P 1'
#
loop_
_entity.id
_entity.type
_entity.pdbx_description
1 polymer ?
#
loop_
_entity_poly.entity_id
_entity_poly.type
_entity_poly.pdbx_seq_one_letter_code
_entity_poly.pdbx_strand_id
1 'polypeptide(L)'
;MSRPTLSPLSAGNNARLIIPHGWFTTISTITRKPYNQLATLSFEAQGEQKTYFLANKWNQPNTSMRDIDSSNDVVAIIPQDEDLKLDLKFYFSKVSSVREDALENQKYASNKFNPLITEKPLNAPKDFPDYTTFIIMVEDAPESEQVAGGPQFDDLVCTVNCIKGVKGDDSSTPDTVPYNLANIQGDILPALPKALEYFYYFRIKDLPHFRKVFKEFILAKINTADELVNRPPPRVNPSDPKSFEYPFLGVNVGFSHLGMKLFGLDDDLGDDAYVRGQQQDSKFLGDAGTQRGTFWTPDWDGAFKEVTHGIFLIVAYNEKVATTFIQELENKLLVTPNRSCIHKVYVLHGFPRAGAEALNDHFGYRGGMSNPQVAGVTFKDKMRYPGSPLIPGGVIVMGYEGDADKDKRPSWAKDGSFMVTRKLDNLVPEFDEFLLLHGPRIFPNIPPKDAALKLGARLFGRWKNGTPVELSPDNNDPSIAADDNRINNFVFDQSKQQTRCPFASHMRKSNPRNDVSPVESAFKHFIRRHNMPYGTEVTDEERDGRGTIYERGLHVVCYQSSITRGFKFIQEGWYNDPDFPPNKPVQPGLDPIFGQTGKEDQSVYRTMTGANPNYEQELMSFPHKFIDPRGGEYFFAPSISTLTNYIAAK
;
A
#
# COMPACT_ATOMS: atom_id res chain seq x y z
N MET A 1 -10.86 -3.85 30.90
CA MET A 1 -11.95 -3.03 30.33
C MET A 1 -13.19 -3.90 30.22
N SER A 2 -14.36 -3.31 30.48
CA SER A 2 -15.67 -3.93 30.31
C SER A 2 -15.94 -4.29 28.84
N ARG A 3 -16.84 -5.24 28.62
CA ARG A 3 -17.41 -5.52 27.29
C ARG A 3 -18.58 -4.57 27.02
N PRO A 4 -18.93 -4.31 25.75
CA PRO A 4 -20.19 -3.69 25.38
C PRO A 4 -21.36 -4.39 26.06
N THR A 5 -22.34 -3.62 26.54
CA THR A 5 -23.52 -4.16 27.23
C THR A 5 -24.79 -3.48 26.76
N LEU A 6 -25.91 -4.20 26.88
CA LEU A 6 -27.23 -3.60 26.74
C LEU A 6 -27.60 -2.90 28.05
N SER A 7 -28.00 -1.64 27.96
CA SER A 7 -28.43 -0.86 29.11
C SER A 7 -29.75 -1.41 29.68
N PRO A 8 -29.92 -1.43 31.02
CA PRO A 8 -31.20 -1.78 31.65
C PRO A 8 -32.32 -0.77 31.34
N LEU A 9 -31.99 0.39 30.76
CA LEU A 9 -32.97 1.38 30.27
C LEU A 9 -33.59 1.01 28.92
N SER A 10 -33.17 -0.11 28.31
CA SER A 10 -33.71 -0.55 27.03
C SER A 10 -35.09 -1.18 27.23
N ALA A 11 -36.10 -0.63 26.56
CA ALA A 11 -37.50 -1.04 26.68
C ALA A 11 -38.30 -0.60 25.46
N GLY A 12 -39.41 -1.31 25.18
CA GLY A 12 -40.27 -1.02 24.03
C GLY A 12 -39.50 -1.08 22.72
N ASN A 13 -39.51 0.00 21.94
CA ASN A 13 -38.74 0.13 20.71
C ASN A 13 -37.31 0.66 20.88
N ASN A 14 -36.86 0.95 22.10
CA ASN A 14 -35.56 1.59 22.34
C ASN A 14 -34.54 0.61 22.91
N ALA A 15 -33.47 0.33 22.16
CA ALA A 15 -32.31 -0.41 22.61
C ALA A 15 -31.13 0.54 22.81
N ARG A 16 -30.68 0.69 24.07
CA ARG A 16 -29.49 1.50 24.40
C ARG A 16 -28.32 0.58 24.68
N LEU A 17 -27.26 0.71 23.91
CA LEU A 17 -26.00 0.01 24.12
C LEU A 17 -24.99 0.94 24.81
N ILE A 18 -24.31 0.41 25.82
CA ILE A 18 -23.14 1.04 26.43
C ILE A 18 -21.92 0.35 25.85
N ILE A 19 -21.21 1.05 24.98
CA ILE A 19 -20.03 0.56 24.28
C ILE A 19 -18.82 1.24 24.94
N PRO A 20 -17.99 0.51 25.69
CA PRO A 20 -16.81 1.09 26.31
C PRO A 20 -15.90 1.77 25.29
N HIS A 21 -15.13 2.75 25.74
CA HIS A 21 -14.09 3.38 24.93
C HIS A 21 -13.17 2.32 24.28
N GLY A 22 -12.63 2.63 23.09
CA GLY A 22 -11.70 1.74 22.38
C GLY A 22 -12.33 0.63 21.51
N TRP A 23 -13.65 0.57 21.37
CA TRP A 23 -14.33 -0.43 20.51
C TRP A 23 -14.76 0.18 19.17
N PHE A 24 -14.36 -0.45 18.08
CA PHE A 24 -14.86 -0.16 16.74
C PHE A 24 -16.24 -0.81 16.58
N THR A 25 -17.23 -0.06 16.08
CA THR A 25 -18.61 -0.53 16.02
C THR A 25 -19.18 -0.36 14.61
N THR A 26 -19.74 -1.41 14.04
CA THR A 26 -20.55 -1.33 12.81
C THR A 26 -22.00 -1.68 13.10
N ILE A 27 -22.93 -0.99 12.46
CA ILE A 27 -24.36 -1.24 12.58
C ILE A 27 -24.96 -1.40 11.19
N SER A 28 -25.70 -2.49 10.99
CA SER A 28 -26.51 -2.72 9.79
C SER A 28 -27.90 -3.18 10.17
N THR A 29 -28.89 -2.89 9.33
CA THR A 29 -30.27 -3.27 9.60
C THR A 29 -30.90 -3.88 8.35
N ILE A 30 -31.65 -4.97 8.53
CA ILE A 30 -32.35 -5.67 7.46
C ILE A 30 -33.83 -5.73 7.83
N THR A 31 -34.68 -5.33 6.89
CA THR A 31 -36.12 -5.54 7.00
C THR A 31 -36.49 -6.98 6.66
N ARG A 32 -37.55 -7.52 7.26
CA ARG A 32 -38.08 -8.85 6.94
C ARG A 32 -39.52 -8.82 6.46
N LYS A 33 -40.19 -7.66 6.50
CA LYS A 33 -41.60 -7.49 6.14
C LYS A 33 -41.79 -6.52 4.97
N PRO A 34 -42.90 -6.65 4.22
CA PRO A 34 -43.12 -5.86 3.00
C PRO A 34 -43.69 -4.46 3.28
N TYR A 35 -43.48 -3.88 4.46
CA TYR A 35 -44.01 -2.55 4.83
C TYR A 35 -42.89 -1.59 5.25
N ASN A 36 -43.23 -0.32 5.46
CA ASN A 36 -42.24 0.72 5.74
C ASN A 36 -41.72 0.57 7.18
N GLN A 37 -40.39 0.61 7.34
CA GLN A 37 -39.69 0.51 8.62
C GLN A 37 -38.57 1.54 8.70
N LEU A 38 -38.27 1.99 9.91
CA LEU A 38 -37.20 2.94 10.21
C LEU A 38 -36.45 2.48 11.47
N ALA A 39 -35.12 2.51 11.42
CA ALA A 39 -34.24 2.40 12.57
C ALA A 39 -33.44 3.71 12.70
N THR A 40 -33.61 4.40 13.82
CA THR A 40 -32.82 5.59 14.14
C THR A 40 -31.67 5.21 15.05
N LEU A 41 -30.47 5.70 14.75
CA LEU A 41 -29.27 5.47 15.53
C LEU A 41 -28.74 6.80 16.01
N SER A 42 -28.64 7.00 17.32
CA SER A 42 -28.18 8.27 17.91
C SER A 42 -27.09 8.03 18.93
N PHE A 43 -26.03 8.83 18.87
CA PHE A 43 -24.94 8.80 19.84
C PHE A 43 -24.19 10.13 19.86
N GLU A 44 -23.48 10.39 20.94
CA GLU A 44 -22.56 11.53 21.04
C GLU A 44 -21.14 11.06 20.74
N ALA A 45 -20.44 11.79 19.86
CA ALA A 45 -19.05 11.55 19.53
C ALA A 45 -18.32 12.88 19.38
N GLN A 46 -17.17 13.03 20.07
CA GLN A 46 -16.36 14.27 20.05
C GLN A 46 -17.16 15.55 20.43
N GLY A 47 -18.15 15.42 21.32
CA GLY A 47 -19.01 16.52 21.75
C GLY A 47 -20.10 16.91 20.75
N GLU A 48 -20.27 16.16 19.66
CA GLU A 48 -21.33 16.34 18.67
C GLU A 48 -22.33 15.19 18.71
N GLN A 49 -23.62 15.52 18.69
CA GLN A 49 -24.70 14.53 18.55
C GLN A 49 -24.81 14.09 17.10
N LYS A 50 -24.65 12.79 16.85
CA LYS A 50 -24.83 12.16 15.54
C LYS A 50 -26.11 11.34 15.53
N THR A 51 -26.86 11.44 14.43
CA THR A 51 -28.08 10.66 14.20
C THR A 51 -28.10 10.13 12.76
N TYR A 52 -28.48 8.87 12.59
CA TYR A 52 -28.64 8.20 11.31
C TYR A 52 -30.06 7.61 11.20
N PHE A 53 -30.59 7.55 9.98
CA PHE A 53 -31.97 7.14 9.70
C PHE A 53 -31.96 6.00 8.69
N LEU A 54 -31.78 4.76 9.15
CA LEU A 54 -31.83 3.59 8.26
C LEU A 54 -33.30 3.27 7.96
N ALA A 55 -33.71 3.32 6.70
CA ALA A 55 -35.09 3.10 6.30
C ALA A 55 -35.25 2.01 5.23
N ASN A 56 -36.44 1.41 5.19
CA ASN A 56 -36.89 0.50 4.14
C ASN A 56 -38.08 1.09 3.37
N LYS A 57 -38.18 0.73 2.09
CA LYS A 57 -39.30 1.07 1.20
C LYS A 57 -40.38 0.00 1.19
N TRP A 58 -41.60 0.44 0.93
CA TRP A 58 -42.77 -0.42 0.81
C TRP A 58 -42.54 -1.59 -0.17
N ASN A 59 -42.99 -2.78 0.23
CA ASN A 59 -42.93 -4.01 -0.56
C ASN A 59 -41.50 -4.46 -0.95
N GLN A 60 -40.51 -4.18 -0.11
CA GLN A 60 -39.13 -4.66 -0.28
C GLN A 60 -38.65 -5.45 0.96
N PRO A 61 -39.21 -6.64 1.25
CA PRO A 61 -38.73 -7.44 2.38
C PRO A 61 -37.34 -8.03 2.10
N ASN A 62 -36.59 -8.36 3.15
CA ASN A 62 -35.28 -9.02 3.10
C ASN A 62 -34.17 -8.19 2.43
N THR A 63 -34.31 -6.87 2.42
CA THR A 63 -33.30 -5.93 1.92
C THR A 63 -32.62 -5.21 3.08
N SER A 64 -31.36 -4.81 2.87
CA SER A 64 -30.66 -3.92 3.78
C SER A 64 -31.31 -2.54 3.77
N MET A 65 -31.58 -2.02 4.96
CA MET A 65 -32.07 -0.66 5.17
C MET A 65 -30.93 0.32 4.95
N ARG A 66 -31.24 1.46 4.33
CA ARG A 66 -30.24 2.46 3.96
C ARG A 66 -30.49 3.75 4.69
N ASP A 67 -29.41 4.41 5.06
CA ASP A 67 -29.46 5.75 5.64
C ASP A 67 -30.07 6.72 4.64
N ILE A 68 -31.10 7.46 5.05
CA ILE A 68 -31.83 8.37 4.16
C ILE A 68 -30.91 9.47 3.62
N ASP A 69 -29.97 9.95 4.43
CA ASP A 69 -29.08 11.05 4.07
C ASP A 69 -27.88 10.61 3.23
N SER A 70 -27.22 9.51 3.59
CA SER A 70 -25.99 9.05 2.92
C SER A 70 -26.18 7.90 1.93
N SER A 71 -27.34 7.24 1.91
CA SER A 71 -27.63 6.02 1.13
C SER A 71 -26.77 4.80 1.47
N ASN A 72 -25.95 4.87 2.54
CA ASN A 72 -25.17 3.73 3.03
C ASN A 72 -26.06 2.73 3.77
N ASP A 73 -25.76 1.45 3.67
CA ASP A 73 -26.46 0.35 4.37
C ASP A 73 -25.77 -0.10 5.66
N VAL A 74 -24.62 0.50 5.98
CA VAL A 74 -23.85 0.26 7.20
C VAL A 74 -23.41 1.59 7.81
N VAL A 75 -23.66 1.76 9.11
CA VAL A 75 -23.12 2.86 9.92
C VAL A 75 -21.87 2.36 10.64
N ALA A 76 -20.75 3.05 10.48
CA ALA A 76 -19.50 2.72 11.17
C ALA A 76 -19.12 3.82 12.18
N ILE A 77 -18.80 3.41 13.41
CA ILE A 77 -18.36 4.28 14.49
C ILE A 77 -16.94 3.87 14.86
N ILE A 78 -16.00 4.78 14.67
CA ILE A 78 -14.61 4.60 15.10
C ILE A 78 -14.53 4.51 16.64
N PRO A 79 -13.49 3.88 17.21
CA PRO A 79 -13.28 3.88 18.67
C PRO A 79 -13.35 5.29 19.25
N GLN A 80 -14.11 5.45 20.33
CA GLN A 80 -14.22 6.70 21.08
C GLN A 80 -13.29 6.68 22.29
N ASP A 81 -12.90 7.86 22.76
CA ASP A 81 -12.07 8.05 23.96
C ASP A 81 -12.87 7.88 25.26
N GLU A 82 -14.18 8.08 25.18
CA GLU A 82 -15.14 7.86 26.26
C GLU A 82 -16.12 6.73 25.91
N ASP A 83 -16.82 6.23 26.93
CA ASP A 83 -17.84 5.22 26.75
C ASP A 83 -19.00 5.78 25.92
N LEU A 84 -19.22 5.16 24.77
CA LEU A 84 -20.27 5.53 23.82
C LEU A 84 -21.63 5.01 24.29
N LYS A 85 -22.61 5.90 24.34
CA LYS A 85 -24.03 5.54 24.53
C LYS A 85 -24.72 5.56 23.17
N LEU A 86 -24.97 4.38 22.62
CA LEU A 86 -25.64 4.22 21.33
C LEU A 86 -27.12 3.91 21.57
N ASP A 87 -27.99 4.82 21.17
CA ASP A 87 -29.45 4.65 21.20
C ASP A 87 -29.94 4.17 19.82
N LEU A 88 -30.68 3.07 19.82
CA LEU A 88 -31.34 2.51 18.65
C LEU A 88 -32.84 2.53 18.89
N LYS A 89 -33.61 3.18 18.01
CA LYS A 89 -35.08 3.14 18.06
C LYS A 89 -35.67 2.63 16.77
N PHE A 90 -36.72 1.83 16.90
CA PHE A 90 -37.37 1.17 15.78
C PHE A 90 -38.81 1.64 15.59
N TYR A 91 -39.21 1.80 14.33
CA TYR A 91 -40.54 2.28 13.94
C TYR A 91 -41.03 1.56 12.69
N PHE A 92 -42.35 1.48 12.51
CA PHE A 92 -42.97 0.85 11.36
C PHE A 92 -44.34 1.45 11.00
N SER A 93 -44.76 1.23 9.76
CA SER A 93 -46.13 1.50 9.32
C SER A 93 -46.59 0.49 8.27
N LYS A 94 -47.76 -0.12 8.51
CA LYS A 94 -48.48 -0.95 7.54
C LYS A 94 -49.28 -0.12 6.51
N VAL A 95 -49.12 1.20 6.49
CA VAL A 95 -49.77 2.12 5.53
C VAL A 95 -48.73 2.63 4.53
N SER A 96 -48.88 2.26 3.27
CA SER A 96 -47.91 2.52 2.20
C SER A 96 -47.62 4.00 1.95
N SER A 97 -48.57 4.89 2.23
CA SER A 97 -48.44 6.34 2.04
C SER A 97 -47.63 7.04 3.13
N VAL A 98 -47.29 6.37 4.23
CA VAL A 98 -46.46 6.95 5.30
C VAL A 98 -45.00 6.91 4.86
N ARG A 99 -44.41 8.09 4.63
CA ARG A 99 -43.00 8.23 4.22
C ARG A 99 -42.03 7.95 5.37
N GLU A 100 -40.80 7.59 5.02
CA GLU A 100 -39.75 7.16 5.94
C GLU A 100 -39.41 8.21 7.02
N ASP A 101 -39.37 9.49 6.64
CA ASP A 101 -39.14 10.64 7.54
C ASP A 101 -40.30 10.87 8.53
N ALA A 102 -41.52 10.47 8.16
CA ALA A 102 -42.69 10.58 9.03
C ALA A 102 -42.81 9.44 10.06
N LEU A 103 -41.98 8.40 9.95
CA LEU A 103 -42.01 7.23 10.84
C LEU A 103 -41.42 7.52 12.23
N GLU A 104 -40.59 8.55 12.39
CA GLU A 104 -40.05 8.94 13.69
C GLU A 104 -41.12 9.62 14.57
N ASN A 105 -42.13 8.83 14.96
CA ASN A 105 -43.24 9.26 15.81
C ASN A 105 -43.67 8.10 16.70
N GLN A 106 -43.99 8.39 17.96
CA GLN A 106 -44.36 7.38 18.94
C GLN A 106 -45.52 6.48 18.51
N LYS A 107 -46.46 6.98 17.69
CA LYS A 107 -47.58 6.18 17.17
C LYS A 107 -47.15 5.06 16.20
N TYR A 108 -45.93 5.13 15.67
CA TYR A 108 -45.31 4.16 14.79
C TYR A 108 -44.21 3.35 15.49
N ALA A 109 -44.01 3.54 16.79
CA ALA A 109 -42.98 2.81 17.54
C ALA A 109 -43.25 1.31 17.46
N SER A 110 -42.20 0.53 17.16
CA SER A 110 -42.26 -0.92 17.26
C SER A 110 -42.62 -1.34 18.70
N ASN A 111 -43.23 -2.50 18.87
CA ASN A 111 -43.75 -2.90 20.18
C ASN A 111 -42.63 -3.31 21.14
N LYS A 112 -41.73 -4.19 20.71
CA LYS A 112 -40.65 -4.74 21.54
C LYS A 112 -39.47 -5.21 20.69
N PHE A 113 -38.33 -5.48 21.33
CA PHE A 113 -37.20 -6.14 20.69
C PHE A 113 -36.66 -7.27 21.58
N ASN A 114 -35.96 -8.22 20.97
CA ASN A 114 -35.22 -9.27 21.65
C ASN A 114 -33.76 -9.25 21.19
N PRO A 115 -32.80 -9.01 22.08
CA PRO A 115 -31.38 -9.00 21.76
C PRO A 115 -30.78 -10.40 21.92
N LEU A 116 -30.07 -10.88 20.90
CA LEU A 116 -29.14 -12.00 21.02
C LEU A 116 -27.72 -11.43 21.08
N ILE A 117 -26.96 -11.77 22.12
CA ILE A 117 -25.60 -11.28 22.32
C ILE A 117 -24.65 -12.45 22.10
N THR A 118 -23.67 -12.27 21.23
CA THR A 118 -22.57 -13.22 21.06
C THR A 118 -21.25 -12.52 21.36
N GLU A 119 -20.33 -13.24 21.99
CA GLU A 119 -19.06 -12.68 22.42
C GLU A 119 -17.94 -13.66 22.11
N LYS A 120 -16.69 -13.17 22.11
CA LYS A 120 -15.51 -14.03 21.97
C LYS A 120 -15.55 -15.18 23.01
N PRO A 121 -15.54 -16.45 22.56
CA PRO A 121 -15.47 -17.61 23.44
C PRO A 121 -14.19 -17.62 24.28
N LEU A 122 -14.28 -18.13 25.51
CA LEU A 122 -13.12 -18.22 26.43
C LEU A 122 -11.97 -19.06 25.88
N ASN A 123 -12.26 -20.02 25.00
CA ASN A 123 -11.29 -20.91 24.36
C ASN A 123 -10.79 -20.41 22.99
N ALA A 124 -11.22 -19.23 22.54
CA ALA A 124 -10.72 -18.66 21.30
C ALA A 124 -9.22 -18.29 21.42
N PRO A 125 -8.44 -18.36 20.32
CA PRO A 125 -7.03 -17.97 20.32
C PRO A 125 -6.80 -16.59 20.93
N LYS A 126 -5.67 -16.40 21.63
CA LYS A 126 -5.37 -15.15 22.35
C LYS A 126 -5.28 -13.95 21.41
N ASP A 127 -4.82 -14.17 20.19
CA ASP A 127 -4.66 -13.24 19.07
C ASP A 127 -5.96 -12.92 18.32
N PHE A 128 -7.04 -13.69 18.54
CA PHE A 128 -8.35 -13.33 17.99
C PHE A 128 -8.87 -12.06 18.69
N PRO A 129 -9.33 -11.03 17.96
CA PRO A 129 -9.80 -9.79 18.59
C PRO A 129 -10.98 -10.06 19.52
N ASP A 130 -11.04 -9.37 20.66
CA ASP A 130 -12.22 -9.44 21.52
C ASP A 130 -13.38 -8.78 20.78
N TYR A 131 -14.55 -9.40 20.82
CA TYR A 131 -15.73 -8.93 20.12
C TYR A 131 -16.98 -9.18 20.95
N THR A 132 -17.97 -8.32 20.73
CA THR A 132 -19.35 -8.45 21.21
C THR A 132 -20.26 -8.04 20.07
N THR A 133 -21.13 -8.94 19.64
CA THR A 133 -22.13 -8.70 18.59
C THR A 133 -23.52 -8.77 19.19
N PHE A 134 -24.31 -7.71 19.01
CA PHE A 134 -25.73 -7.68 19.34
C PHE A 134 -26.53 -7.89 18.07
N ILE A 135 -27.39 -8.89 18.07
CA ILE A 135 -28.39 -9.13 17.03
C ILE A 135 -29.74 -8.78 17.65
N ILE A 136 -30.23 -7.59 17.34
CA ILE A 136 -31.47 -7.03 17.87
C ILE A 136 -32.59 -7.37 16.90
N MET A 137 -33.43 -8.32 17.31
CA MET A 137 -34.58 -8.79 16.56
C MET A 137 -35.81 -8.01 17.03
N VAL A 138 -36.48 -7.32 16.12
CA VAL A 138 -37.56 -6.38 16.45
C VAL A 138 -38.91 -7.00 16.14
N GLU A 139 -39.87 -6.70 17.00
CA GLU A 139 -41.28 -7.04 16.87
C GLU A 139 -42.10 -5.74 16.81
N ASP A 140 -42.74 -5.53 15.69
CA ASP A 140 -43.51 -4.33 15.39
C ASP A 140 -44.90 -4.38 16.05
N ALA A 141 -45.57 -5.53 16.02
CA ALA A 141 -46.97 -5.63 16.42
C ALA A 141 -47.16 -6.06 17.90
N PRO A 142 -48.25 -5.64 18.57
CA PRO A 142 -48.61 -6.14 19.89
C PRO A 142 -48.99 -7.64 19.83
N GLU A 143 -48.94 -8.31 20.99
CA GLU A 143 -49.19 -9.75 21.09
C GLU A 143 -50.60 -10.16 20.60
N SER A 144 -51.58 -9.25 20.68
CA SER A 144 -52.93 -9.48 20.14
C SER A 144 -53.01 -9.57 18.62
N GLU A 145 -52.00 -9.07 17.90
CA GLU A 145 -51.89 -9.15 16.44
C GLU A 145 -51.01 -10.32 15.98
N GLN A 146 -50.41 -11.07 16.92
CA GLN A 146 -49.58 -12.21 16.61
C GLN A 146 -50.44 -13.39 16.15
N VAL A 147 -50.03 -14.03 15.05
CA VAL A 147 -50.63 -15.30 14.64
C VAL A 147 -50.20 -16.35 15.66
N ALA A 148 -51.16 -17.03 16.29
CA ALA A 148 -50.88 -18.07 17.27
C ALA A 148 -49.95 -19.15 16.68
N GLY A 149 -48.78 -19.36 17.31
CA GLY A 149 -47.75 -20.29 16.83
C GLY A 149 -46.80 -19.74 15.76
N GLY A 150 -46.95 -18.48 15.35
CA GLY A 150 -46.01 -17.79 14.46
C GLY A 150 -44.69 -17.42 15.14
N PRO A 151 -43.62 -17.17 14.34
CA PRO A 151 -42.37 -16.64 14.87
C PRO A 151 -42.57 -15.23 15.42
N GLN A 152 -41.99 -14.93 16.58
CA GLN A 152 -41.91 -13.58 17.14
C GLN A 152 -40.53 -12.97 16.86
N PHE A 153 -40.46 -11.64 16.84
CA PHE A 153 -39.23 -10.86 16.59
C PHE A 153 -38.66 -11.11 15.19
N ASP A 154 -39.52 -11.25 14.19
CA ASP A 154 -39.12 -11.57 12.82
C ASP A 154 -39.34 -10.42 11.85
N ASP A 155 -39.60 -9.19 12.33
CA ASP A 155 -39.97 -8.06 11.48
C ASP A 155 -38.77 -7.28 10.93
N LEU A 156 -37.74 -7.11 11.76
CA LEU A 156 -36.52 -6.38 11.44
C LEU A 156 -35.37 -6.92 12.28
N VAL A 157 -34.18 -6.97 11.70
CA VAL A 157 -32.96 -7.40 12.40
C VAL A 157 -31.92 -6.29 12.30
N CYS A 158 -31.54 -5.73 13.43
CA CYS A 158 -30.44 -4.76 13.56
C CYS A 158 -29.23 -5.46 14.17
N THR A 159 -28.11 -5.47 13.47
CA THR A 159 -26.87 -6.09 13.94
C THR A 159 -25.89 -4.99 14.32
N VAL A 160 -25.46 -4.97 15.57
CA VAL A 160 -24.39 -4.11 16.08
C VAL A 160 -23.18 -4.97 16.38
N ASN A 161 -22.13 -4.82 15.60
CA ASN A 161 -20.89 -5.56 15.79
C ASN A 161 -19.83 -4.65 16.42
N CYS A 162 -19.49 -4.92 17.68
CA CYS A 162 -18.42 -4.24 18.39
C CYS A 162 -17.18 -5.12 18.39
N ILE A 163 -16.10 -4.64 17.76
CA ILE A 163 -14.80 -5.28 17.79
C ILE A 163 -13.89 -4.40 18.63
N LYS A 164 -13.31 -4.97 19.67
CA LYS A 164 -12.34 -4.25 20.49
C LYS A 164 -11.17 -3.90 19.59
N GLY A 165 -10.92 -2.61 19.44
CA GLY A 165 -9.66 -2.17 18.85
C GLY A 165 -8.56 -2.84 19.66
N VAL A 166 -7.69 -3.60 19.00
CA VAL A 166 -6.35 -3.76 19.56
C VAL A 166 -5.89 -2.32 19.71
N LYS A 167 -5.78 -1.83 20.95
CA LYS A 167 -5.11 -0.57 21.19
C LYS A 167 -3.79 -0.69 20.46
N GLY A 168 -3.65 0.03 19.34
CA GLY A 168 -2.40 0.75 19.14
C GLY A 168 -2.21 1.49 20.45
N ASP A 169 -1.14 1.17 21.14
CA ASP A 169 -0.84 1.68 22.46
C ASP A 169 -0.74 3.21 22.41
N ASP A 170 -1.87 3.91 22.53
CA ASP A 170 -1.93 5.37 22.65
C ASP A 170 -1.62 5.83 24.09
N SER A 171 -1.02 4.94 24.89
CA SER A 171 -0.21 5.30 26.07
C SER A 171 1.29 5.38 25.77
N SER A 172 1.71 5.46 24.49
CA SER A 172 2.97 6.11 24.21
C SER A 172 2.81 7.62 24.30
N THR A 173 2.94 8.17 25.51
CA THR A 173 3.87 9.29 25.61
C THR A 173 5.15 8.88 24.85
N PRO A 174 5.66 9.73 23.96
CA PRO A 174 6.57 9.34 22.89
C PRO A 174 7.97 9.08 23.43
N ASP A 175 8.23 7.89 23.99
CA ASP A 175 9.60 7.57 24.45
C ASP A 175 10.10 6.16 24.13
N THR A 176 9.26 5.23 23.66
CA THR A 176 9.77 3.94 23.16
C THR A 176 9.07 3.50 21.90
N VAL A 177 9.71 3.78 20.78
CA VAL A 177 9.49 3.05 19.53
C VAL A 177 9.59 1.54 19.86
N PRO A 178 8.58 0.69 19.58
CA PRO A 178 8.64 -0.74 19.94
C PRO A 178 9.69 -1.51 19.12
N TYR A 179 10.35 -0.84 18.17
CA TYR A 179 11.38 -1.36 17.31
C TYR A 179 12.76 -0.98 17.83
N ASN A 180 13.70 -1.92 17.76
CA ASN A 180 15.10 -1.64 18.04
C ASN A 180 15.73 -0.88 16.85
N LEU A 181 15.45 0.43 16.74
CA LEU A 181 15.87 1.26 15.61
C LEU A 181 17.40 1.29 15.43
N ALA A 182 18.17 1.15 16.50
CA ALA A 182 19.63 1.09 16.43
C ALA A 182 20.14 -0.22 15.79
N ASN A 183 19.27 -1.23 15.69
CA ASN A 183 19.58 -2.53 15.10
C ASN A 183 19.03 -2.70 13.68
N ILE A 184 18.19 -1.77 13.21
CA ILE A 184 17.59 -1.80 11.87
C ILE A 184 18.41 -0.91 10.95
N GLN A 185 18.69 -1.38 9.72
CA GLN A 185 19.35 -0.57 8.70
C GLN A 185 18.46 0.60 8.23
N GLY A 186 19.03 1.79 8.11
CA GLY A 186 18.29 3.05 7.95
C GLY A 186 17.50 3.22 6.65
N ASP A 187 17.90 2.55 5.56
CA ASP A 187 17.13 2.56 4.33
C ASP A 187 15.85 1.74 4.45
N ILE A 188 15.73 0.80 5.39
CA ILE A 188 14.46 0.07 5.60
C ILE A 188 13.40 1.05 6.11
N LEU A 189 13.73 1.79 7.18
CA LEU A 189 12.88 2.78 7.83
C LEU A 189 13.76 3.88 8.45
N PRO A 190 13.56 5.18 8.15
CA PRO A 190 12.53 5.76 7.30
C PRO A 190 12.92 5.91 5.82
N ALA A 191 14.11 5.46 5.40
CA ALA A 191 14.83 5.66 4.12
C ALA A 191 16.09 6.52 4.32
N LEU A 192 17.17 6.20 3.60
CA LEU A 192 18.34 7.06 3.54
C LEU A 192 18.00 8.32 2.74
N PRO A 193 18.29 9.52 3.27
CA PRO A 193 18.13 10.75 2.52
C PRO A 193 19.20 10.82 1.43
N LYS A 194 18.80 11.16 0.21
CA LYS A 194 19.65 11.01 -0.97
C LYS A 194 19.44 12.12 -1.99
N ALA A 195 20.54 12.64 -2.52
CA ALA A 195 20.56 13.45 -3.75
C ALA A 195 21.11 12.65 -4.94
N LEU A 196 21.76 11.52 -4.68
CA LEU A 196 22.21 10.52 -5.64
C LEU A 196 22.41 9.20 -4.91
N GLU A 197 22.46 8.12 -5.67
CA GLU A 197 22.61 6.77 -5.16
C GLU A 197 23.38 5.87 -6.11
N TYR A 198 24.27 5.07 -5.54
CA TYR A 198 25.00 4.02 -6.22
C TYR A 198 24.51 2.66 -5.71
N PHE A 199 23.99 1.85 -6.64
CA PHE A 199 23.59 0.47 -6.40
C PHE A 199 24.74 -0.46 -6.79
N TYR A 200 25.56 -0.85 -5.83
CA TYR A 200 26.78 -1.61 -6.08
C TYR A 200 26.54 -3.11 -5.85
N TYR A 201 26.30 -3.86 -6.92
CA TYR A 201 26.09 -5.30 -6.91
C TYR A 201 27.42 -6.05 -6.95
N PHE A 202 27.56 -7.06 -6.09
CA PHE A 202 28.82 -7.80 -5.97
C PHE A 202 28.63 -9.30 -5.75
N ARG A 203 29.67 -10.05 -6.13
CA ARG A 203 29.84 -11.47 -5.83
C ARG A 203 31.12 -11.68 -5.05
N ILE A 204 31.01 -12.19 -3.83
CA ILE A 204 32.16 -12.52 -2.97
C ILE A 204 33.02 -13.62 -3.60
N LYS A 205 34.34 -13.40 -3.66
CA LYS A 205 35.36 -14.35 -4.15
C LYS A 205 36.29 -14.85 -3.04
N ASP A 206 36.59 -14.00 -2.05
CA ASP A 206 37.42 -14.31 -0.88
C ASP A 206 36.62 -14.00 0.38
N LEU A 207 35.95 -15.01 0.93
CA LEU A 207 35.08 -14.84 2.10
C LEU A 207 35.87 -14.41 3.36
N PRO A 208 36.98 -15.05 3.75
CA PRO A 208 37.76 -14.60 4.90
C PRO A 208 38.19 -13.13 4.83
N HIS A 209 38.72 -12.67 3.69
CA HIS A 209 39.11 -11.27 3.53
C HIS A 209 37.90 -10.34 3.54
N PHE A 210 36.79 -10.73 2.90
CA PHE A 210 35.55 -9.95 2.91
C PHE A 210 35.07 -9.71 4.34
N ARG A 211 34.98 -10.76 5.15
CA ARG A 211 34.54 -10.67 6.55
C ARG A 211 35.44 -9.79 7.41
N LYS A 212 36.76 -9.81 7.15
CA LYS A 212 37.74 -8.93 7.82
C LYS A 212 37.50 -7.47 7.47
N VAL A 213 37.43 -7.14 6.18
CA VAL A 213 37.14 -5.77 5.71
C VAL A 213 35.76 -5.31 6.18
N PHE A 214 34.80 -6.23 6.24
CA PHE A 214 33.47 -5.94 6.74
C PHE A 214 33.49 -5.46 8.19
N LYS A 215 34.24 -6.17 9.06
CA LYS A 215 34.45 -5.79 10.47
C LYS A 215 35.19 -4.46 10.61
N GLU A 216 36.31 -4.31 9.91
CA GLU A 216 37.26 -3.22 10.12
C GLU A 216 36.84 -1.91 9.46
N PHE A 217 35.95 -1.96 8.46
CA PHE A 217 35.60 -0.78 7.66
C PHE A 217 34.10 -0.65 7.40
N ILE A 218 33.46 -1.67 6.82
CA ILE A 218 32.10 -1.52 6.27
C ILE A 218 31.07 -1.35 7.39
N LEU A 219 31.15 -2.15 8.46
CA LEU A 219 30.15 -2.16 9.52
C LEU A 219 29.97 -0.77 10.18
N ALA A 220 31.06 -0.04 10.38
CA ALA A 220 31.04 1.30 10.98
C ALA A 220 30.47 2.39 10.05
N LYS A 221 30.19 2.06 8.78
CA LYS A 221 29.62 2.98 7.79
C LYS A 221 28.13 2.75 7.58
N ILE A 222 27.57 1.66 8.10
CA ILE A 222 26.17 1.31 7.90
C ILE A 222 25.30 2.19 8.79
N ASN A 223 24.39 2.93 8.17
CA ASN A 223 23.46 3.79 8.89
C ASN A 223 22.30 2.99 9.45
N THR A 224 21.86 3.40 10.64
CA THR A 224 20.75 2.77 11.36
C THR A 224 19.48 3.60 11.26
N ALA A 225 18.34 2.98 11.50
CA ALA A 225 17.06 3.68 11.58
C ALA A 225 17.07 4.71 12.72
N ASP A 226 17.75 4.43 13.84
CA ASP A 226 17.86 5.36 14.96
C ASP A 226 18.55 6.67 14.58
N GLU A 227 19.66 6.58 13.84
CA GLU A 227 20.35 7.75 13.31
C GLU A 227 19.41 8.62 12.48
N LEU A 228 18.58 8.02 11.63
CA LEU A 228 17.73 8.77 10.70
C LEU A 228 16.44 9.29 11.35
N VAL A 229 15.89 8.60 12.35
CA VAL A 229 14.66 9.00 13.04
C VAL A 229 14.95 10.03 14.14
N ASN A 230 16.00 9.78 14.93
CA ASN A 230 16.28 10.59 16.12
C ASN A 230 17.36 11.64 15.88
N ARG A 231 18.22 11.46 14.87
CA ARG A 231 19.33 12.38 14.55
C ARG A 231 19.43 12.64 13.03
N PRO A 232 18.33 12.97 12.33
CA PRO A 232 18.33 13.07 10.87
C PRO A 232 19.37 14.08 10.39
N PRO A 233 20.09 13.79 9.29
CA PRO A 233 20.94 14.79 8.66
C PRO A 233 20.09 15.94 8.11
N PRO A 234 20.69 17.12 7.86
CA PRO A 234 20.00 18.24 7.20
C PRO A 234 19.37 17.78 5.89
N ARG A 235 18.17 18.29 5.56
CA ARG A 235 17.52 17.97 4.28
C ARG A 235 18.21 18.70 3.14
N VAL A 236 18.37 18.02 2.00
CA VAL A 236 18.76 18.67 0.74
C VAL A 236 17.61 19.53 0.25
N ASN A 237 17.94 20.75 -0.16
CA ASN A 237 17.03 21.68 -0.81
C ASN A 237 17.54 21.93 -2.24
N PRO A 238 16.85 21.41 -3.27
CA PRO A 238 17.24 21.62 -4.66
C PRO A 238 17.37 23.10 -5.08
N SER A 239 16.70 24.02 -4.38
CA SER A 239 16.79 25.46 -4.62
C SER A 239 17.95 26.14 -3.88
N ASP A 240 18.65 25.44 -2.99
CA ASP A 240 19.81 25.95 -2.24
C ASP A 240 21.04 25.06 -2.50
N PRO A 241 21.97 25.47 -3.40
CA PRO A 241 23.18 24.71 -3.70
C PRO A 241 24.04 24.37 -2.47
N LYS A 242 24.00 25.18 -1.41
CA LYS A 242 24.77 24.91 -0.17
C LYS A 242 24.26 23.69 0.58
N SER A 243 22.99 23.33 0.40
CA SER A 243 22.42 22.14 1.03
C SER A 243 23.07 20.83 0.55
N PHE A 244 23.74 20.84 -0.61
CA PHE A 244 24.49 19.70 -1.16
C PHE A 244 25.94 19.62 -0.62
N GLU A 245 26.44 20.68 0.02
CA GLU A 245 27.81 20.71 0.57
C GLU A 245 27.95 19.90 1.87
N TYR A 246 26.84 19.62 2.57
CA TYR A 246 26.85 18.76 3.75
C TYR A 246 27.34 17.36 3.35
N PRO A 247 28.42 16.83 3.97
CA PRO A 247 29.10 15.62 3.51
C PRO A 247 28.39 14.35 3.98
N PHE A 248 27.09 14.23 3.73
CA PHE A 248 26.33 13.04 4.07
C PHE A 248 26.75 11.87 3.18
N LEU A 249 27.04 10.75 3.84
CA LEU A 249 27.21 9.43 3.24
C LEU A 249 26.23 8.49 3.95
N GLY A 250 25.35 7.88 3.18
CA GLY A 250 24.47 6.82 3.64
C GLY A 250 24.92 5.47 3.07
N VAL A 251 25.14 4.46 3.90
CA VAL A 251 25.48 3.11 3.43
C VAL A 251 24.56 2.08 4.05
N ASN A 252 23.97 1.20 3.23
CA ASN A 252 23.25 0.00 3.66
C ASN A 252 23.66 -1.19 2.79
N VAL A 253 23.38 -2.40 3.27
CA VAL A 253 23.78 -3.65 2.61
C VAL A 253 22.68 -4.70 2.66
N GLY A 254 22.52 -5.43 1.57
CA GLY A 254 21.68 -6.63 1.50
C GLY A 254 22.40 -7.79 0.85
N PHE A 255 21.96 -9.00 1.16
CA PHE A 255 22.53 -10.24 0.66
C PHE A 255 21.45 -11.12 0.02
N SER A 256 21.73 -11.65 -1.16
CA SER A 256 20.85 -12.63 -1.81
C SER A 256 20.84 -13.93 -1.00
N HIS A 257 19.92 -14.85 -1.29
CA HIS A 257 19.90 -16.16 -0.64
C HIS A 257 21.25 -16.88 -0.79
N LEU A 258 21.86 -16.80 -1.98
CA LEU A 258 23.19 -17.35 -2.24
C LEU A 258 24.28 -16.66 -1.42
N GLY A 259 24.17 -15.35 -1.20
CA GLY A 259 25.07 -14.61 -0.32
C GLY A 259 24.96 -15.05 1.15
N MET A 260 23.74 -15.17 1.68
CA MET A 260 23.51 -15.59 3.06
C MET A 260 24.06 -17.00 3.35
N LYS A 261 23.90 -17.92 2.39
CA LYS A 261 24.50 -19.27 2.45
C LYS A 261 26.00 -19.28 2.68
N LEU A 262 26.75 -18.34 2.09
CA LEU A 262 28.20 -18.27 2.28
C LEU A 262 28.59 -17.98 3.73
N PHE A 263 27.72 -17.31 4.49
CA PHE A 263 27.95 -17.01 5.90
C PHE A 263 27.45 -18.11 6.84
N GLY A 264 26.95 -19.23 6.29
CA GLY A 264 26.34 -20.33 7.06
C GLY A 264 24.94 -20.01 7.57
N LEU A 265 24.27 -19.01 6.97
CA LEU A 265 22.91 -18.61 7.32
C LEU A 265 21.94 -19.13 6.25
N ASP A 266 21.57 -20.40 6.36
CA ASP A 266 20.72 -21.12 5.41
C ASP A 266 19.37 -21.56 6.01
N ASP A 267 19.01 -21.01 7.17
CA ASP A 267 17.70 -21.24 7.75
C ASP A 267 16.59 -20.64 6.87
N ASP A 268 15.41 -21.27 6.88
CA ASP A 268 14.27 -20.79 6.12
C ASP A 268 13.76 -19.45 6.70
N LEU A 269 13.68 -18.44 5.83
CA LEU A 269 13.14 -17.13 6.18
C LEU A 269 11.63 -17.03 5.91
N GLY A 270 10.98 -18.09 5.44
CA GLY A 270 9.54 -18.14 5.16
C GLY A 270 9.15 -17.45 3.86
N ASP A 271 10.06 -17.40 2.87
CA ASP A 271 9.82 -16.73 1.58
C ASP A 271 10.49 -17.48 0.43
N ASP A 272 9.67 -18.15 -0.38
CA ASP A 272 10.13 -19.02 -1.47
C ASP A 272 10.66 -18.21 -2.67
N ALA A 273 10.14 -17.00 -2.89
CA ALA A 273 10.64 -16.10 -3.92
C ALA A 273 12.09 -15.70 -3.62
N TYR A 274 12.43 -15.34 -2.38
CA TYR A 274 13.80 -15.05 -1.95
C TYR A 274 14.76 -16.22 -2.23
N VAL A 275 14.36 -17.45 -1.86
CA VAL A 275 15.17 -18.66 -2.05
C VAL A 275 15.37 -18.97 -3.54
N ARG A 276 14.31 -18.77 -4.35
CA ARG A 276 14.32 -18.99 -5.80
C ARG A 276 15.23 -17.99 -6.54
N GLY A 277 15.36 -16.77 -6.01
CA GLY A 277 16.05 -15.66 -6.66
C GLY A 277 15.23 -15.04 -7.78
N GLN A 278 15.38 -13.72 -7.97
CA GLN A 278 14.49 -12.97 -8.85
C GLN A 278 14.65 -13.36 -10.32
N GLN A 279 15.84 -13.80 -10.74
CA GLN A 279 16.06 -14.22 -12.13
C GLN A 279 15.09 -15.34 -12.53
N GLN A 280 14.92 -16.37 -11.70
CA GLN A 280 13.95 -17.45 -11.98
C GLN A 280 12.52 -17.02 -11.69
N ASP A 281 12.31 -16.19 -10.67
CA ASP A 281 10.97 -15.72 -10.29
C ASP A 281 10.38 -14.71 -11.28
N SER A 282 11.21 -14.06 -12.09
CA SER A 282 10.82 -13.06 -13.10
C SER A 282 9.80 -13.57 -14.12
N LYS A 283 9.78 -14.88 -14.37
CA LYS A 283 8.74 -15.53 -15.17
C LYS A 283 7.34 -15.28 -14.62
N PHE A 284 7.19 -15.34 -13.29
CA PHE A 284 5.91 -15.11 -12.61
C PHE A 284 5.61 -13.62 -12.47
N LEU A 285 6.64 -12.77 -12.44
CA LEU A 285 6.48 -11.31 -12.51
C LEU A 285 5.99 -10.83 -13.90
N GLY A 286 6.05 -11.71 -14.91
CA GLY A 286 5.64 -11.43 -16.27
C GLY A 286 6.74 -10.86 -17.15
N ASP A 287 8.00 -10.94 -16.74
CA ASP A 287 9.12 -10.43 -17.56
C ASP A 287 9.22 -11.19 -18.89
N ALA A 288 9.64 -10.50 -19.94
CA ALA A 288 9.99 -11.14 -21.20
C ALA A 288 11.23 -12.06 -21.01
N GLY A 289 11.26 -13.17 -21.74
CA GLY A 289 12.35 -14.12 -21.68
C GLY A 289 12.10 -15.43 -22.40
N THR A 290 13.06 -16.34 -22.27
CA THR A 290 13.04 -17.65 -22.94
C THR A 290 13.12 -18.78 -21.92
N GLN A 291 12.22 -19.75 -22.03
CA GLN A 291 12.28 -21.02 -21.29
C GLN A 291 13.10 -22.06 -22.06
N ARG A 292 14.09 -22.68 -21.41
CA ARG A 292 14.83 -23.84 -21.95
C ARG A 292 14.81 -24.99 -20.93
N GLY A 293 14.02 -26.02 -21.21
CA GLY A 293 13.77 -27.08 -20.23
C GLY A 293 13.09 -26.52 -18.98
N THR A 294 13.65 -26.76 -17.80
CA THR A 294 13.15 -26.21 -16.52
C THR A 294 13.73 -24.83 -16.18
N PHE A 295 14.73 -24.35 -16.92
CA PHE A 295 15.40 -23.08 -16.63
C PHE A 295 14.76 -21.92 -17.39
N TRP A 296 14.45 -20.85 -16.65
CA TRP A 296 13.97 -19.59 -17.21
C TRP A 296 15.12 -18.58 -17.35
N THR A 297 15.22 -17.95 -18.52
CA THR A 297 16.19 -16.88 -18.77
C THR A 297 15.46 -15.60 -19.18
N PRO A 298 15.39 -14.58 -18.31
CA PRO A 298 14.78 -13.31 -18.69
C PRO A 298 15.64 -12.53 -19.69
N ASP A 299 15.01 -11.61 -20.42
CA ASP A 299 15.66 -10.72 -21.38
C ASP A 299 16.35 -9.52 -20.73
N TRP A 300 16.89 -9.73 -19.52
CA TRP A 300 17.66 -8.75 -18.76
C TRP A 300 19.03 -8.42 -19.37
N ASP A 301 19.67 -7.39 -18.81
CA ASP A 301 21.06 -7.08 -19.09
C ASP A 301 21.97 -8.20 -18.58
N GLY A 302 23.09 -8.42 -19.28
CA GLY A 302 23.98 -9.57 -19.03
C GLY A 302 24.48 -9.66 -17.59
N ALA A 303 24.78 -8.51 -16.97
CA ALA A 303 25.28 -8.46 -15.59
C ALA A 303 24.27 -9.01 -14.56
N PHE A 304 22.96 -8.81 -14.77
CA PHE A 304 21.92 -9.33 -13.89
C PHE A 304 21.61 -10.82 -14.11
N LYS A 305 22.27 -11.47 -15.08
CA LYS A 305 22.23 -12.93 -15.28
C LYS A 305 23.42 -13.62 -14.60
N GLU A 306 24.36 -12.85 -14.04
CA GLU A 306 25.44 -13.38 -13.22
C GLU A 306 24.98 -13.64 -11.78
N VAL A 307 25.64 -14.58 -11.11
CA VAL A 307 25.44 -14.82 -9.68
C VAL A 307 25.80 -13.56 -8.89
N THR A 308 24.85 -13.04 -8.12
CA THR A 308 25.04 -11.93 -7.20
C THR A 308 24.91 -12.43 -5.75
N HIS A 309 25.87 -12.06 -4.89
CA HIS A 309 25.83 -12.40 -3.46
C HIS A 309 25.27 -11.27 -2.61
N GLY A 310 25.44 -10.01 -3.02
CA GLY A 310 24.93 -8.88 -2.26
C GLY A 310 24.97 -7.57 -3.03
N ILE A 311 24.50 -6.54 -2.36
CA ILE A 311 24.42 -5.17 -2.86
C ILE A 311 24.79 -4.20 -1.72
N PHE A 312 25.56 -3.16 -2.05
CA PHE A 312 25.64 -1.95 -1.22
C PHE A 312 24.76 -0.86 -1.83
N LEU A 313 23.91 -0.26 -1.00
CA LEU A 313 23.27 1.01 -1.30
C LEU A 313 24.17 2.11 -0.75
N ILE A 314 24.65 2.98 -1.63
CA ILE A 314 25.58 4.06 -1.28
C ILE A 314 24.94 5.35 -1.73
N VAL A 315 24.37 6.10 -0.79
CA VAL A 315 23.77 7.41 -1.08
C VAL A 315 24.69 8.53 -0.62
N ALA A 316 24.59 9.67 -1.28
CA ALA A 316 25.24 10.89 -0.83
C ALA A 316 24.43 12.12 -1.22
N TYR A 317 24.84 13.27 -0.69
CA TYR A 317 24.38 14.57 -1.15
C TYR A 317 25.27 15.14 -2.25
N ASN A 318 26.53 14.69 -2.32
CA ASN A 318 27.45 15.09 -3.37
C ASN A 318 28.22 13.89 -3.92
N GLU A 319 28.52 13.97 -5.21
CA GLU A 319 29.15 12.90 -5.99
C GLU A 319 30.52 12.52 -5.45
N LYS A 320 31.28 13.52 -4.98
CA LYS A 320 32.65 13.33 -4.49
C LYS A 320 32.68 12.43 -3.24
N VAL A 321 31.72 12.59 -2.32
CA VAL A 321 31.61 11.77 -1.12
C VAL A 321 31.32 10.31 -1.49
N ALA A 322 30.35 10.06 -2.37
CA ALA A 322 30.02 8.70 -2.81
C ALA A 322 31.20 8.04 -3.55
N THR A 323 31.79 8.73 -4.53
CA THR A 323 32.90 8.19 -5.33
C THR A 323 34.16 7.96 -4.51
N THR A 324 34.48 8.84 -3.55
CA THR A 324 35.59 8.62 -2.60
C THR A 324 35.36 7.36 -1.77
N PHE A 325 34.15 7.19 -1.23
CA PHE A 325 33.81 5.98 -0.46
C PHE A 325 33.89 4.71 -1.32
N ILE A 326 33.37 4.73 -2.56
CA ILE A 326 33.45 3.60 -3.48
C ILE A 326 34.91 3.24 -3.77
N GLN A 327 35.77 4.23 -4.02
CA GLN A 327 37.21 3.99 -4.23
C GLN A 327 37.87 3.37 -3.00
N GLU A 328 37.59 3.87 -1.80
CA GLU A 328 38.10 3.29 -0.55
C GLU A 328 37.60 1.86 -0.34
N LEU A 329 36.32 1.60 -0.61
CA LEU A 329 35.71 0.28 -0.52
C LEU A 329 36.36 -0.71 -1.50
N GLU A 330 36.49 -0.32 -2.78
CA GLU A 330 37.13 -1.12 -3.82
C GLU A 330 38.60 -1.40 -3.47
N ASN A 331 39.35 -0.41 -2.97
CA ASN A 331 40.73 -0.59 -2.54
C ASN A 331 40.85 -1.59 -1.39
N LYS A 332 40.01 -1.49 -0.35
CA LYS A 332 40.04 -2.40 0.81
C LYS A 332 39.61 -3.82 0.44
N LEU A 333 38.64 -3.96 -0.46
CA LEU A 333 38.20 -5.23 -1.04
C LEU A 333 39.09 -5.69 -2.22
N LEU A 334 40.23 -5.03 -2.44
CA LEU A 334 41.20 -5.40 -3.46
C LEU A 334 40.56 -5.56 -4.85
N VAL A 335 39.56 -4.76 -5.24
CA VAL A 335 38.88 -4.92 -6.53
C VAL A 335 39.84 -4.55 -7.66
N THR A 336 40.53 -5.57 -8.20
CA THR A 336 41.54 -5.46 -9.25
C THR A 336 41.43 -6.62 -10.24
N PRO A 337 41.96 -6.48 -11.47
CA PRO A 337 41.94 -7.57 -12.45
C PRO A 337 42.61 -8.87 -11.98
N ASN A 338 43.64 -8.80 -11.11
CA ASN A 338 44.53 -9.93 -10.80
C ASN A 338 44.21 -10.63 -9.47
N ARG A 339 43.74 -9.90 -8.46
CA ARG A 339 43.38 -10.44 -7.14
C ARG A 339 42.25 -9.61 -6.57
N SER A 340 41.06 -10.18 -6.46
CA SER A 340 39.84 -9.49 -6.04
C SER A 340 39.13 -10.21 -4.90
N CYS A 341 38.81 -9.50 -3.81
CA CYS A 341 37.98 -10.05 -2.73
C CYS A 341 36.52 -10.20 -3.17
N ILE A 342 36.04 -9.27 -4.00
CA ILE A 342 34.73 -9.29 -4.62
C ILE A 342 34.86 -9.11 -6.14
N HIS A 343 33.94 -9.70 -6.89
CA HIS A 343 33.66 -9.35 -8.27
C HIS A 343 32.59 -8.26 -8.29
N LYS A 344 32.88 -7.13 -8.94
CA LYS A 344 31.89 -6.09 -9.23
C LYS A 344 30.98 -6.58 -10.35
N VAL A 345 29.76 -6.98 -10.01
CA VAL A 345 28.79 -7.49 -10.97
C VAL A 345 28.22 -6.34 -11.80
N TYR A 346 27.73 -5.31 -11.11
CA TYR A 346 27.13 -4.14 -11.74
C TYR A 346 27.13 -2.97 -10.78
N VAL A 347 27.25 -1.75 -11.30
CA VAL A 347 27.06 -0.52 -10.52
C VAL A 347 26.13 0.40 -11.30
N LEU A 348 24.95 0.63 -10.75
CA LEU A 348 24.02 1.61 -11.30
C LEU A 348 24.16 2.93 -10.56
N HIS A 349 24.32 4.02 -11.31
CA HIS A 349 24.28 5.37 -10.77
C HIS A 349 22.90 5.97 -11.00
N GLY A 350 22.18 6.21 -9.91
CA GLY A 350 20.88 6.88 -9.90
C GLY A 350 20.97 8.29 -9.34
N PHE A 351 20.19 9.19 -9.92
CA PHE A 351 20.12 10.59 -9.53
C PHE A 351 18.73 11.16 -9.87
N PRO A 352 18.23 12.15 -9.11
CA PRO A 352 17.03 12.89 -9.44
C PRO A 352 17.16 13.58 -10.80
N ARG A 353 16.04 13.75 -11.49
CA ARG A 353 15.97 14.53 -12.72
C ARG A 353 16.27 16.01 -12.47
N ALA A 354 16.57 16.76 -13.52
CA ALA A 354 16.99 18.15 -13.40
C ALA A 354 15.82 19.11 -13.07
N GLY A 355 16.11 20.15 -12.27
CA GLY A 355 15.22 21.30 -12.07
C GLY A 355 13.86 20.93 -11.47
N ALA A 356 12.78 21.38 -12.11
CA ALA A 356 11.40 21.16 -11.65
C ALA A 356 10.97 19.67 -11.68
N GLU A 357 11.68 18.84 -12.43
CA GLU A 357 11.40 17.41 -12.56
C GLU A 357 12.08 16.56 -11.48
N ALA A 358 12.84 17.15 -10.55
CA ALA A 358 13.61 16.43 -9.54
C ALA A 358 12.78 15.48 -8.64
N LEU A 359 11.48 15.70 -8.52
CA LEU A 359 10.56 14.85 -7.76
C LEU A 359 9.80 13.82 -8.62
N ASN A 360 10.08 13.79 -9.92
CA ASN A 360 9.33 13.03 -10.91
C ASN A 360 10.16 11.87 -11.46
N ASP A 361 9.47 10.82 -11.92
CA ASP A 361 10.07 9.79 -12.77
C ASP A 361 10.32 10.32 -14.20
N HIS A 362 10.87 9.48 -15.08
CA HIS A 362 11.16 9.85 -16.47
C HIS A 362 9.90 10.05 -17.34
N PHE A 363 8.74 9.52 -16.94
CA PHE A 363 7.46 9.87 -17.58
C PHE A 363 6.93 11.24 -17.12
N GLY A 364 7.53 11.82 -16.09
CA GLY A 364 7.20 13.13 -15.54
C GLY A 364 6.15 13.10 -14.44
N TYR A 365 5.91 11.94 -13.79
CA TYR A 365 4.95 11.84 -12.70
C TYR A 365 5.62 11.91 -11.33
N ARG A 366 5.11 12.79 -10.47
CA ARG A 366 5.61 12.98 -9.10
C ARG A 366 5.43 11.71 -8.25
N GLY A 367 6.53 11.26 -7.64
CA GLY A 367 6.57 10.08 -6.79
C GLY A 367 6.56 10.37 -5.27
N GLY A 368 6.77 9.33 -4.47
CA GLY A 368 7.17 9.44 -3.06
C GLY A 368 6.10 9.82 -2.02
N MET A 369 4.86 10.11 -2.43
CA MET A 369 3.81 10.58 -1.49
C MET A 369 3.06 9.45 -0.77
N SER A 370 2.72 8.38 -1.49
CA SER A 370 1.91 7.26 -0.98
C SER A 370 2.78 6.08 -0.58
N ASN A 371 3.60 6.25 0.46
CA ASN A 371 4.27 5.17 1.17
C ASN A 371 3.50 4.87 2.46
N PRO A 372 3.38 3.60 2.88
CA PRO A 372 2.78 3.27 4.16
C PRO A 372 3.61 3.87 5.30
N GLN A 373 2.91 4.27 6.35
CA GLN A 373 3.45 4.86 7.55
C GLN A 373 3.54 3.81 8.66
N VAL A 374 4.63 3.81 9.40
CA VAL A 374 4.82 2.96 10.58
C VAL A 374 4.74 3.86 11.80
N ALA A 375 3.78 3.58 12.68
CA ALA A 375 3.55 4.34 13.91
C ALA A 375 4.85 4.50 14.72
N GLY A 376 5.12 5.73 15.16
CA GLY A 376 6.31 6.08 15.97
C GLY A 376 7.64 6.08 15.21
N VAL A 377 7.67 5.75 13.92
CA VAL A 377 8.92 5.68 13.12
C VAL A 377 8.89 6.67 11.97
N THR A 378 7.90 6.57 11.09
CA THR A 378 7.82 7.41 9.90
C THR A 378 7.07 8.71 10.14
N PHE A 379 6.43 8.84 11.32
CA PHE A 379 5.87 10.05 11.87
C PHE A 379 5.95 9.99 13.41
N LYS A 380 6.16 11.14 14.06
CA LYS A 380 6.09 11.27 15.53
C LYS A 380 4.68 11.64 15.96
N ASP A 381 4.20 12.82 15.52
CA ASP A 381 2.89 13.33 15.96
C ASP A 381 1.86 13.42 14.83
N LYS A 382 2.31 13.71 13.60
CA LYS A 382 1.43 13.91 12.44
C LYS A 382 2.03 13.29 11.19
N MET A 383 1.21 12.54 10.45
CA MET A 383 1.58 12.05 9.12
C MET A 383 1.85 13.22 8.17
N ARG A 384 2.94 13.13 7.40
CA ARG A 384 3.22 14.11 6.36
C ARG A 384 2.11 14.15 5.32
N TYR A 385 1.72 12.99 4.79
CA TYR A 385 0.66 12.87 3.80
C TYR A 385 -0.52 12.07 4.37
N PRO A 386 -1.57 12.74 4.90
CA PRO A 386 -2.80 12.07 5.32
C PRO A 386 -3.41 11.22 4.21
N GLY A 387 -4.11 10.15 4.60
CA GLY A 387 -4.58 9.09 3.68
C GLY A 387 -3.51 8.05 3.32
N SER A 388 -2.28 8.20 3.80
CA SER A 388 -1.29 7.12 3.75
C SER A 388 -1.70 5.98 4.70
N PRO A 389 -1.59 4.71 4.30
CA PRO A 389 -1.91 3.59 5.18
C PRO A 389 -1.02 3.59 6.43
N LEU A 390 -1.62 3.45 7.61
CA LEU A 390 -0.89 3.17 8.86
C LEU A 390 -0.76 1.65 9.01
N ILE A 391 0.46 1.14 9.10
CA ILE A 391 0.71 -0.29 9.13
C ILE A 391 1.49 -0.69 10.40
N PRO A 392 1.29 -1.91 10.93
CA PRO A 392 2.20 -2.50 11.91
C PRO A 392 3.61 -2.62 11.31
N GLY A 393 4.65 -2.38 12.11
CA GLY A 393 6.03 -2.41 11.61
C GLY A 393 6.48 -3.79 11.13
N GLY A 394 5.87 -4.87 11.63
CA GLY A 394 6.10 -6.25 11.20
C GLY A 394 5.80 -6.52 9.72
N VAL A 395 5.02 -5.65 9.08
CA VAL A 395 4.76 -5.71 7.63
C VAL A 395 6.03 -5.37 6.83
N ILE A 396 6.91 -4.54 7.39
CA ILE A 396 8.17 -4.12 6.77
C ILE A 396 9.38 -4.80 7.41
N VAL A 397 9.41 -4.93 8.74
CA VAL A 397 10.56 -5.42 9.52
C VAL A 397 10.22 -6.74 10.18
N MET A 398 11.06 -7.76 10.00
CA MET A 398 10.83 -9.11 10.53
C MET A 398 10.86 -9.15 12.06
N GLY A 399 10.04 -10.03 12.63
CA GLY A 399 10.03 -10.30 14.08
C GLY A 399 9.17 -9.36 14.93
N TYR A 400 8.31 -8.55 14.30
CA TYR A 400 7.36 -7.65 14.96
C TYR A 400 5.90 -7.97 14.58
N GLU A 401 4.95 -7.37 15.29
CA GLU A 401 3.53 -7.47 14.94
C GLU A 401 3.26 -7.01 13.50
N GLY A 402 2.53 -7.85 12.75
CA GLY A 402 2.33 -7.71 11.30
C GLY A 402 3.20 -8.66 10.45
N ASP A 403 4.29 -9.21 10.99
CA ASP A 403 5.05 -10.28 10.34
C ASP A 403 4.36 -11.63 10.63
N ALA A 404 3.64 -12.15 9.64
CA ALA A 404 2.90 -13.40 9.75
C ALA A 404 3.79 -14.64 9.99
N ASP A 405 5.10 -14.54 9.77
CA ASP A 405 6.05 -15.64 9.95
C ASP A 405 7.04 -15.40 11.10
N LYS A 406 6.81 -14.38 11.94
CA LYS A 406 7.72 -13.98 13.03
C LYS A 406 8.19 -15.12 13.93
N ASP A 407 7.30 -16.09 14.21
CA ASP A 407 7.56 -17.20 15.14
C ASP A 407 8.26 -18.40 14.46
N LYS A 408 8.35 -18.41 13.13
CA LYS A 408 9.00 -19.48 12.34
C LYS A 408 10.42 -19.10 11.90
N ARG A 409 10.73 -17.80 11.89
CA ARG A 409 12.01 -17.29 11.42
C ARG A 409 13.12 -17.55 12.44
N PRO A 410 14.37 -17.74 11.98
CA PRO A 410 15.52 -17.82 12.87
C PRO A 410 15.73 -16.49 13.60
N SER A 411 16.29 -16.54 14.80
CA SER A 411 16.49 -15.34 15.64
C SER A 411 17.37 -14.27 15.00
N TRP A 412 18.29 -14.66 14.12
CA TRP A 412 19.17 -13.74 13.39
C TRP A 412 18.44 -12.94 12.29
N ALA A 413 17.22 -13.33 11.90
CA ALA A 413 16.44 -12.60 10.91
C ALA A 413 15.70 -11.38 11.49
N LYS A 414 15.49 -11.36 12.81
CA LYS A 414 14.81 -10.25 13.50
C LYS A 414 15.51 -8.92 13.21
N ASP A 415 14.70 -7.86 13.08
CA ASP A 415 15.12 -6.49 12.73
C ASP A 415 15.65 -6.34 11.29
N GLY A 416 15.60 -7.40 10.48
CA GLY A 416 15.87 -7.35 9.05
C GLY A 416 14.63 -7.14 8.19
N SER A 417 14.82 -6.94 6.89
CA SER A 417 13.75 -6.83 5.89
C SER A 417 14.21 -7.48 4.59
N PHE A 418 13.29 -8.02 3.81
CA PHE A 418 13.59 -8.27 2.41
C PHE A 418 13.65 -6.94 1.66
N MET A 419 14.59 -6.87 0.74
CA MET A 419 14.84 -5.75 -0.16
C MET A 419 14.76 -6.27 -1.59
N VAL A 420 13.83 -5.74 -2.36
CA VAL A 420 13.67 -6.06 -3.78
C VAL A 420 14.28 -4.94 -4.58
N THR A 421 15.12 -5.27 -5.56
CA THR A 421 15.57 -4.31 -6.57
C THR A 421 15.04 -4.66 -7.95
N ARG A 422 14.72 -3.65 -8.77
CA ARG A 422 14.35 -3.80 -10.19
C ARG A 422 14.89 -2.62 -11.01
N LYS A 423 15.69 -2.91 -12.04
CA LYS A 423 16.05 -1.96 -13.11
C LYS A 423 14.92 -1.96 -14.12
N LEU A 424 14.14 -0.88 -14.15
CA LEU A 424 13.00 -0.72 -15.05
C LEU A 424 13.32 0.39 -16.05
N ASP A 425 13.69 0.01 -17.27
CA ASP A 425 13.89 0.98 -18.35
C ASP A 425 12.54 1.62 -18.71
N ASN A 426 12.53 2.92 -18.98
CA ASN A 426 11.34 3.70 -19.32
C ASN A 426 11.44 4.17 -20.77
N LEU A 427 10.51 3.68 -21.59
CA LEU A 427 10.37 4.02 -23.00
C LEU A 427 9.50 5.29 -23.13
N VAL A 428 10.12 6.42 -22.79
CA VAL A 428 9.42 7.71 -22.64
C VAL A 428 8.87 8.25 -23.96
N PRO A 429 9.65 8.32 -25.07
CA PRO A 429 9.12 8.75 -26.37
C PRO A 429 7.92 7.93 -26.83
N GLU A 430 7.97 6.61 -26.62
CA GLU A 430 6.91 5.66 -26.99
C GLU A 430 5.63 5.91 -26.18
N PHE A 431 5.78 6.16 -24.87
CA PHE A 431 4.64 6.53 -24.02
C PHE A 431 4.05 7.88 -24.40
N ASP A 432 4.88 8.90 -24.64
CA ASP A 432 4.43 10.23 -25.05
C ASP A 432 3.70 10.17 -26.42
N GLU A 433 4.20 9.39 -27.37
CA GLU A 433 3.53 9.15 -28.66
C GLU A 433 2.18 8.47 -28.46
N PHE A 434 2.11 7.43 -27.62
CA PHE A 434 0.85 6.75 -27.30
C PHE A 434 -0.19 7.73 -26.77
N LEU A 435 0.20 8.62 -25.84
CA LEU A 435 -0.71 9.62 -25.28
C LEU A 435 -1.18 10.63 -26.33
N LEU A 436 -0.28 11.10 -27.21
CA LEU A 436 -0.60 12.05 -28.28
C LEU A 436 -1.51 11.44 -29.34
N LEU A 437 -1.40 10.13 -29.60
CA LEU A 437 -2.24 9.41 -30.54
C LEU A 437 -3.64 9.16 -29.98
N HIS A 438 -3.75 8.70 -28.73
CA HIS A 438 -5.01 8.23 -28.17
C HIS A 438 -5.78 9.29 -27.36
N GLY A 439 -5.08 10.27 -26.77
CA GLY A 439 -5.68 11.33 -25.98
C GLY A 439 -6.76 12.12 -26.75
N PRO A 440 -6.46 12.71 -27.92
CA PRO A 440 -7.42 13.50 -28.68
C PRO A 440 -8.66 12.72 -29.14
N ARG A 441 -8.53 11.41 -29.33
CA ARG A 441 -9.65 10.53 -29.67
C ARG A 441 -10.63 10.39 -28.49
N ILE A 442 -10.11 10.30 -27.27
CA ILE A 442 -10.91 10.14 -26.05
C ILE A 442 -11.44 11.48 -25.54
N PHE A 443 -10.66 12.55 -25.69
CA PHE A 443 -11.01 13.90 -25.26
C PHE A 443 -10.97 14.88 -26.45
N PRO A 444 -11.89 14.78 -27.43
CA PRO A 444 -11.85 15.58 -28.66
C PRO A 444 -12.18 17.07 -28.45
N ASN A 445 -12.74 17.43 -27.29
CA ASN A 445 -13.21 18.78 -27.00
C ASN A 445 -12.17 19.66 -26.29
N ILE A 446 -10.94 19.18 -26.12
CA ILE A 446 -9.83 19.94 -25.52
C ILE A 446 -8.59 19.86 -26.44
N PRO A 447 -7.62 20.79 -26.30
CA PRO A 447 -6.42 20.78 -27.14
C PRO A 447 -5.70 19.42 -27.11
N PRO A 448 -5.14 18.92 -28.24
CA PRO A 448 -4.54 17.60 -28.31
C PRO A 448 -3.49 17.29 -27.23
N LYS A 449 -2.67 18.29 -26.88
CA LYS A 449 -1.67 18.16 -25.81
C LYS A 449 -2.31 17.98 -24.44
N ASP A 450 -3.38 18.71 -24.15
CA ASP A 450 -4.10 18.59 -22.88
C ASP A 450 -4.88 17.27 -22.80
N ALA A 451 -5.41 16.80 -23.94
CA ALA A 451 -6.01 15.48 -24.08
C ALA A 451 -5.01 14.35 -23.78
N ALA A 452 -3.78 14.46 -24.29
CA ALA A 452 -2.71 13.52 -23.99
C ALA A 452 -2.33 13.53 -22.50
N LEU A 453 -2.20 14.71 -21.89
CA LEU A 453 -1.94 14.85 -20.45
C LEU A 453 -3.06 14.26 -19.59
N LYS A 454 -4.32 14.47 -19.98
CA LYS A 454 -5.49 13.92 -19.28
C LYS A 454 -5.54 12.40 -19.39
N LEU A 455 -5.25 11.84 -20.56
CA LEU A 455 -5.15 10.39 -20.71
C LEU A 455 -4.05 9.83 -19.81
N GLY A 456 -2.85 10.40 -19.87
CA GLY A 456 -1.73 9.99 -19.01
C GLY A 456 -2.07 10.05 -17.53
N ALA A 457 -2.75 11.12 -17.09
CA ALA A 457 -3.21 11.26 -15.72
C ALA A 457 -4.17 10.15 -15.29
N ARG A 458 -5.06 9.70 -16.19
CA ARG A 458 -5.97 8.58 -15.95
C ARG A 458 -5.24 7.23 -15.93
N LEU A 459 -4.23 7.02 -16.77
CA LEU A 459 -3.41 5.80 -16.75
C LEU A 459 -2.62 5.68 -15.44
N PHE A 460 -2.01 6.77 -14.98
CA PHE A 460 -1.27 6.78 -13.71
C PHE A 460 -2.17 6.88 -12.47
N GLY A 461 -3.37 7.45 -12.59
CA GLY A 461 -4.24 7.83 -11.48
C GLY A 461 -3.88 9.17 -10.84
N ARG A 462 -2.87 9.89 -11.37
CA ARG A 462 -2.46 11.22 -10.94
C ARG A 462 -2.00 12.04 -12.14
N TRP A 463 -2.23 13.33 -12.11
CA TRP A 463 -1.55 14.28 -13.00
C TRP A 463 -0.05 14.33 -12.71
N LYS A 464 0.75 14.78 -13.69
CA LYS A 464 2.22 14.85 -13.59
C LYS A 464 2.73 15.54 -12.31
N ASN A 465 2.07 16.62 -11.86
CA ASN A 465 2.45 17.33 -10.63
C ASN A 465 2.09 16.60 -9.31
N GLY A 466 1.40 15.46 -9.39
CA GLY A 466 0.95 14.65 -8.25
C GLY A 466 -0.53 14.77 -7.88
N THR A 467 -1.30 15.69 -8.49
CA THR A 467 -2.75 15.82 -8.23
C THR A 467 -3.47 14.50 -8.51
N PRO A 468 -4.16 13.87 -7.54
CA PRO A 468 -4.90 12.64 -7.81
C PRO A 468 -6.13 12.91 -8.67
N VAL A 469 -6.33 12.10 -9.72
CA VAL A 469 -7.53 12.20 -10.58
C VAL A 469 -8.80 11.90 -9.80
N GLU A 470 -8.69 11.17 -8.68
CA GLU A 470 -9.79 10.96 -7.75
C GLU A 470 -10.26 12.25 -7.07
N LEU A 471 -9.45 13.30 -6.95
CA LEU A 471 -9.88 14.59 -6.38
C LEU A 471 -10.13 15.64 -7.47
N SER A 472 -9.33 15.64 -8.53
CA SER A 472 -9.49 16.54 -9.68
C SER A 472 -9.40 15.74 -10.99
N PRO A 473 -10.52 15.13 -11.44
CA PRO A 473 -10.53 14.21 -12.58
C PRO A 473 -10.31 14.91 -13.93
N ASP A 474 -10.67 16.18 -14.01
CA ASP A 474 -10.66 16.93 -15.26
C ASP A 474 -9.46 17.85 -15.44
N ASN A 475 -8.80 18.23 -14.33
CA ASN A 475 -7.76 19.25 -14.37
C ASN A 475 -6.58 18.91 -13.46
N ASN A 476 -5.41 19.32 -13.90
CA ASN A 476 -4.25 19.45 -13.04
C ASN A 476 -4.49 20.60 -12.02
N ASP A 477 -4.43 20.33 -10.71
CA ASP A 477 -4.73 21.31 -9.66
C ASP A 477 -3.50 21.56 -8.76
N PRO A 478 -2.72 22.63 -9.02
CA PRO A 478 -1.57 22.99 -8.20
C PRO A 478 -1.89 23.23 -6.72
N SER A 479 -3.11 23.64 -6.37
CA SER A 479 -3.51 23.86 -4.97
C SER A 479 -3.57 22.55 -4.18
N ILE A 480 -3.97 21.44 -4.84
CA ILE A 480 -3.92 20.10 -4.25
C ILE A 480 -2.49 19.58 -4.25
N ALA A 481 -1.75 19.78 -5.34
CA ALA A 481 -0.38 19.27 -5.46
C ALA A 481 0.62 19.95 -4.50
N ALA A 482 0.35 21.17 -4.07
CA ALA A 482 1.18 21.88 -3.09
C ALA A 482 0.80 21.60 -1.63
N ASP A 483 -0.34 20.95 -1.37
CA ASP A 483 -0.85 20.70 -0.01
C ASP A 483 -0.69 19.24 0.40
N ASP A 484 0.32 18.99 1.24
CA ASP A 484 0.62 17.69 1.84
C ASP A 484 -0.62 17.08 2.55
N ASN A 485 -1.57 17.89 3.06
CA ASN A 485 -2.80 17.41 3.71
C ASN A 485 -3.89 16.93 2.73
N ARG A 486 -3.80 17.28 1.45
CA ARG A 486 -4.82 16.97 0.44
C ARG A 486 -4.32 16.00 -0.62
N ILE A 487 -3.04 16.08 -0.98
CA ILE A 487 -2.47 15.36 -2.13
C ILE A 487 -2.63 13.83 -2.07
N ASN A 488 -2.75 13.26 -0.87
CA ASN A 488 -2.96 11.81 -0.69
C ASN A 488 -4.23 11.46 0.10
N ASN A 489 -4.97 12.46 0.58
CA ASN A 489 -6.07 12.29 1.52
C ASN A 489 -7.40 12.03 0.80
N PHE A 490 -7.57 10.81 0.30
CA PHE A 490 -8.79 10.39 -0.38
C PHE A 490 -9.01 8.89 -0.27
N VAL A 491 -10.22 8.46 -0.60
CA VAL A 491 -10.56 7.09 -0.95
C VAL A 491 -11.23 7.11 -2.31
N PHE A 492 -11.38 5.98 -2.98
CA PHE A 492 -12.04 5.94 -4.29
C PHE A 492 -13.56 5.97 -4.11
N ASP A 493 -14.23 6.95 -4.69
CA ASP A 493 -15.69 7.05 -4.64
C ASP A 493 -16.34 5.92 -5.45
N GLN A 494 -16.87 4.91 -4.75
CA GLN A 494 -17.47 3.73 -5.37
C GLN A 494 -18.73 4.07 -6.18
N SER A 495 -19.41 5.19 -5.88
CA SER A 495 -20.59 5.64 -6.65
C SER A 495 -20.21 6.17 -8.04
N LYS A 496 -18.94 6.55 -8.24
CA LYS A 496 -18.43 7.16 -9.47
C LYS A 496 -17.82 6.17 -10.45
N GLN A 497 -17.75 4.89 -10.07
CA GLN A 497 -17.18 3.82 -10.89
C GLN A 497 -15.81 4.24 -11.47
N GLN A 498 -15.68 4.34 -12.80
CA GLN A 498 -14.44 4.72 -13.47
C GLN A 498 -14.43 6.16 -13.99
N THR A 499 -15.50 6.95 -13.78
CA THR A 499 -15.59 8.33 -14.28
C THR A 499 -14.45 9.21 -13.73
N ARG A 500 -14.13 9.10 -12.44
CA ARG A 500 -13.03 9.87 -11.81
C ARG A 500 -11.66 9.21 -12.04
N CYS A 501 -11.54 7.95 -11.64
CA CYS A 501 -10.29 7.19 -11.67
C CYS A 501 -10.53 5.77 -12.22
N PRO A 502 -9.89 5.36 -13.32
CA PRO A 502 -10.03 4.00 -13.85
C PRO A 502 -9.63 2.94 -12.81
N PHE A 503 -10.33 1.82 -12.76
CA PHE A 503 -10.01 0.71 -11.84
C PHE A 503 -8.59 0.18 -12.07
N ALA A 504 -8.17 0.10 -13.33
CA ALA A 504 -6.84 -0.37 -13.71
C ALA A 504 -5.75 0.72 -13.68
N SER A 505 -6.04 1.95 -13.25
CA SER A 505 -5.00 2.99 -13.14
C SER A 505 -3.89 2.57 -12.17
N HIS A 506 -2.65 2.98 -12.46
CA HIS A 506 -1.47 2.52 -11.74
C HIS A 506 -1.57 2.74 -10.22
N MET A 507 -1.98 3.93 -9.80
CA MET A 507 -2.19 4.24 -8.39
C MET A 507 -3.27 3.38 -7.71
N ARG A 508 -4.35 3.02 -8.43
CA ARG A 508 -5.49 2.26 -7.89
C ARG A 508 -5.19 0.77 -7.83
N LYS A 509 -4.47 0.24 -8.82
CA LYS A 509 -3.92 -1.13 -8.77
C LYS A 509 -2.89 -1.30 -7.66
N SER A 510 -1.96 -0.34 -7.52
CA SER A 510 -0.86 -0.41 -6.55
C SER A 510 -1.29 -0.23 -5.10
N ASN A 511 -2.36 0.53 -4.87
CA ASN A 511 -2.99 0.67 -3.55
C ASN A 511 -4.51 0.81 -3.75
N PRO A 512 -5.26 -0.30 -3.67
CA PRO A 512 -6.70 -0.32 -3.92
C PRO A 512 -7.55 0.45 -2.88
N ARG A 513 -6.97 0.87 -1.75
CA ARG A 513 -7.67 1.57 -0.66
C ARG A 513 -8.97 0.85 -0.28
N ASN A 514 -10.12 1.47 -0.54
CA ASN A 514 -11.45 0.98 -0.24
C ASN A 514 -12.09 0.14 -1.37
N ASP A 515 -11.36 -0.21 -2.44
CA ASP A 515 -11.82 -1.18 -3.44
C ASP A 515 -11.76 -2.63 -2.94
N VAL A 516 -10.96 -2.89 -1.92
CA VAL A 516 -10.81 -4.20 -1.30
C VAL A 516 -11.31 -4.14 0.14
N SER A 517 -11.85 -5.26 0.63
CA SER A 517 -12.30 -5.38 2.01
C SER A 517 -11.14 -5.09 2.97
N PRO A 518 -11.39 -4.49 4.15
CA PRO A 518 -10.36 -4.29 5.18
C PRO A 518 -9.57 -5.56 5.52
N VAL A 519 -10.12 -6.77 5.27
CA VAL A 519 -9.48 -8.07 5.51
C VAL A 519 -8.45 -8.45 4.43
N GLU A 520 -8.71 -8.12 3.16
CA GLU A 520 -7.72 -8.25 2.06
C GLU A 520 -6.70 -7.11 2.12
N SER A 521 -7.14 -5.91 2.53
CA SER A 521 -6.30 -4.74 2.77
C SER A 521 -5.63 -4.73 4.15
N ALA A 522 -5.78 -5.79 4.98
CA ALA A 522 -5.41 -5.86 6.40
C ALA A 522 -3.90 -5.88 6.66
N PHE A 523 -3.15 -5.01 5.97
CA PHE A 523 -1.73 -4.79 6.12
C PHE A 523 -0.82 -5.83 5.46
N LYS A 524 -1.35 -6.73 4.63
CA LYS A 524 -0.55 -7.82 4.04
C LYS A 524 0.24 -7.42 2.81
N HIS A 525 -0.27 -6.46 2.04
CA HIS A 525 0.23 -6.15 0.69
C HIS A 525 0.81 -4.74 0.61
N PHE A 526 1.64 -4.38 1.59
CA PHE A 526 2.33 -3.09 1.62
C PHE A 526 3.83 -3.25 1.46
N ILE A 527 4.41 -2.30 0.74
CA ILE A 527 5.84 -2.15 0.53
C ILE A 527 6.22 -0.70 0.81
N ARG A 528 7.43 -0.45 1.31
CA ARG A 528 8.01 0.91 1.30
C ARG A 528 8.97 1.04 0.13
N ARG A 529 8.74 2.05 -0.71
CA ARG A 529 9.50 2.28 -1.95
C ARG A 529 10.49 3.42 -1.78
N HIS A 530 11.76 3.16 -2.04
CA HIS A 530 12.87 4.11 -2.02
C HIS A 530 13.56 4.15 -3.38
N ASN A 531 12.76 4.32 -4.43
CA ASN A 531 13.21 4.28 -5.82
C ASN A 531 14.15 5.46 -6.16
N MET A 532 14.97 5.29 -7.19
CA MET A 532 15.82 6.35 -7.73
C MET A 532 15.80 6.31 -9.27
N PRO A 533 15.54 7.43 -9.97
CA PRO A 533 15.72 7.48 -11.42
C PRO A 533 17.18 7.28 -11.84
N TYR A 534 17.41 6.81 -13.06
CA TYR A 534 18.74 6.73 -13.68
C TYR A 534 18.67 7.09 -15.16
N GLY A 535 19.84 7.33 -15.75
CA GLY A 535 19.97 7.66 -17.17
C GLY A 535 19.66 9.13 -17.49
N THR A 536 19.91 9.50 -18.73
CA THR A 536 19.79 10.89 -19.18
C THR A 536 18.34 11.26 -19.50
N GLU A 537 18.06 12.55 -19.56
CA GLU A 537 16.80 13.06 -20.11
C GLU A 537 16.61 12.62 -21.58
N VAL A 538 15.37 12.73 -22.07
CA VAL A 538 15.03 12.48 -23.48
C VAL A 538 15.69 13.56 -24.35
N THR A 539 16.45 13.14 -25.37
CA THR A 539 17.09 14.06 -26.32
C THR A 539 16.10 14.55 -27.39
N ASP A 540 16.47 15.59 -28.13
CA ASP A 540 15.67 16.06 -29.27
C ASP A 540 15.56 15.00 -30.37
N GLU A 541 16.63 14.21 -30.59
CA GLU A 541 16.63 13.10 -31.55
C GLU A 541 15.61 12.02 -31.18
N GLU A 542 15.55 11.61 -29.91
CA GLU A 542 14.57 10.63 -29.43
C GLU A 542 13.14 11.18 -29.50
N ARG A 543 12.96 12.48 -29.25
CA ARG A 543 11.65 13.15 -29.32
C ARG A 543 11.13 13.22 -30.76
N ASP A 544 11.99 13.60 -31.70
CA ASP A 544 11.66 13.72 -33.12
C ASP A 544 11.48 12.34 -33.77
N GLY A 545 12.32 11.38 -33.39
CA GLY A 545 12.25 9.98 -33.84
C GLY A 545 11.16 9.15 -33.15
N ARG A 546 10.58 9.64 -32.05
CA ARG A 546 9.55 8.97 -31.23
C ARG A 546 9.96 7.58 -30.78
N GLY A 547 11.24 7.42 -30.47
CA GLY A 547 11.81 6.14 -30.07
C GLY A 547 12.95 6.33 -29.10
N THR A 548 13.06 5.42 -28.15
CA THR A 548 14.15 5.40 -27.18
C THR A 548 15.47 4.98 -27.85
N ILE A 549 16.52 5.76 -27.61
CA ILE A 549 17.89 5.50 -28.05
C ILE A 549 18.81 5.28 -26.84
N TYR A 550 18.61 6.05 -25.77
CA TYR A 550 19.43 6.01 -24.56
C TYR A 550 18.68 5.37 -23.40
N GLU A 551 19.37 4.51 -22.65
CA GLU A 551 18.80 3.88 -21.45
C GLU A 551 18.50 4.93 -20.37
N ARG A 552 17.28 4.88 -19.86
CA ARG A 552 16.80 5.66 -18.73
C ARG A 552 15.70 4.92 -18.03
N GLY A 553 15.45 5.24 -16.77
CA GLY A 553 14.30 4.67 -16.09
C GLY A 553 14.32 4.82 -14.60
N LEU A 554 13.68 3.87 -13.93
CA LEU A 554 13.53 3.87 -12.50
C LEU A 554 14.17 2.62 -11.93
N HIS A 555 15.14 2.80 -11.03
CA HIS A 555 15.62 1.71 -10.20
C HIS A 555 14.73 1.62 -8.97
N VAL A 556 13.86 0.61 -8.97
CA VAL A 556 12.95 0.35 -7.85
C VAL A 556 13.73 -0.33 -6.74
N VAL A 557 13.58 0.19 -5.53
CA VAL A 557 14.00 -0.47 -4.30
C VAL A 557 12.81 -0.48 -3.36
N CYS A 558 12.42 -1.65 -2.88
CA CYS A 558 11.36 -1.72 -1.89
C CYS A 558 11.57 -2.75 -0.79
N TYR A 559 11.01 -2.42 0.37
CA TYR A 559 11.16 -3.17 1.62
C TYR A 559 9.83 -3.75 2.10
N GLN A 560 9.90 -4.97 2.59
CA GLN A 560 8.80 -5.76 3.14
C GLN A 560 9.36 -6.94 3.97
N SER A 561 8.57 -7.45 4.93
CA SER A 561 8.94 -8.67 5.65
C SER A 561 8.67 -9.95 4.83
N SER A 562 7.88 -9.89 3.75
CA SER A 562 7.68 -10.99 2.80
C SER A 562 7.54 -10.46 1.37
N ILE A 563 8.39 -10.94 0.46
CA ILE A 563 8.34 -10.63 -0.97
C ILE A 563 7.06 -11.22 -1.56
N THR A 564 6.73 -12.47 -1.21
CA THR A 564 5.52 -13.16 -1.71
C THR A 564 4.23 -12.44 -1.34
N ARG A 565 4.16 -11.78 -0.18
CA ARG A 565 2.98 -10.97 0.22
C ARG A 565 3.08 -9.50 -0.18
N GLY A 566 4.28 -8.96 -0.36
CA GLY A 566 4.52 -7.57 -0.76
C GLY A 566 4.66 -7.42 -2.27
N PHE A 567 5.88 -7.13 -2.73
CA PHE A 567 6.21 -6.83 -4.13
C PHE A 567 5.64 -7.84 -5.13
N LYS A 568 5.85 -9.15 -4.90
CA LYS A 568 5.43 -10.18 -5.85
C LYS A 568 3.92 -10.23 -5.98
N PHE A 569 3.19 -10.13 -4.87
CA PHE A 569 1.73 -10.09 -4.89
C PHE A 569 1.19 -8.88 -5.63
N ILE A 570 1.78 -7.70 -5.42
CA ILE A 570 1.37 -6.48 -6.13
C ILE A 570 1.61 -6.63 -7.64
N GLN A 571 2.75 -7.19 -8.05
CA GLN A 571 3.04 -7.39 -9.47
C GLN A 571 2.11 -8.45 -10.10
N GLU A 572 2.05 -9.65 -9.52
CA GLU A 572 1.35 -10.80 -10.10
C GLU A 572 -0.17 -10.70 -9.88
N GLY A 573 -0.58 -10.46 -8.64
CA GLY A 573 -1.99 -10.48 -8.23
C GLY A 573 -2.74 -9.19 -8.49
N TRP A 574 -2.07 -8.04 -8.67
CA TRP A 574 -2.74 -6.77 -8.93
C TRP A 574 -2.40 -6.20 -10.32
N TYR A 575 -1.13 -5.91 -10.61
CA TYR A 575 -0.74 -5.30 -11.87
C TYR A 575 -1.02 -6.19 -13.08
N ASN A 576 -0.71 -7.48 -12.97
CA ASN A 576 -0.84 -8.44 -14.06
C ASN A 576 -2.21 -9.14 -14.10
N ASP A 577 -3.04 -9.00 -13.05
CA ASP A 577 -4.37 -9.60 -12.99
C ASP A 577 -5.40 -8.71 -13.72
N PRO A 578 -5.98 -9.14 -14.84
CA PRO A 578 -7.00 -8.35 -15.54
C PRO A 578 -8.31 -8.19 -14.75
N ASP A 579 -8.59 -9.05 -13.78
CA ASP A 579 -9.85 -9.07 -13.01
C ASP A 579 -9.75 -8.29 -11.69
N PHE A 580 -8.56 -7.82 -11.32
CA PHE A 580 -8.34 -7.00 -10.13
C PHE A 580 -8.60 -5.49 -10.39
N PRO A 581 -9.17 -4.71 -9.46
CA PRO A 581 -9.74 -5.10 -8.16
C PRO A 581 -11.00 -5.96 -8.29
N PRO A 582 -11.31 -6.80 -7.28
CA PRO A 582 -12.43 -7.71 -7.35
C PRO A 582 -13.79 -6.99 -7.34
N ASN A 583 -14.85 -7.73 -7.71
CA ASN A 583 -16.24 -7.29 -7.63
C ASN A 583 -16.57 -6.00 -8.41
N LYS A 584 -15.90 -5.77 -9.54
CA LYS A 584 -16.21 -4.64 -10.43
C LYS A 584 -17.20 -5.05 -11.53
N PRO A 585 -18.06 -4.12 -11.99
CA PRO A 585 -19.10 -4.43 -12.98
C PRO A 585 -18.54 -4.75 -14.38
N VAL A 586 -17.27 -4.44 -14.61
CA VAL A 586 -16.55 -4.66 -15.86
C VAL A 586 -15.14 -5.13 -15.52
N GLN A 587 -14.53 -5.94 -16.40
CA GLN A 587 -13.14 -6.35 -16.24
C GLN A 587 -12.22 -5.11 -16.33
N PRO A 588 -11.47 -4.75 -15.27
CA PRO A 588 -10.60 -3.57 -15.29
C PRO A 588 -9.48 -3.66 -16.34
N GLY A 589 -8.88 -4.83 -16.49
CA GLY A 589 -7.67 -5.08 -17.27
C GLY A 589 -6.39 -4.89 -16.46
N LEU A 590 -5.25 -4.92 -17.16
CA LEU A 590 -3.92 -4.84 -16.55
C LEU A 590 -3.57 -3.39 -16.17
N ASP A 591 -2.64 -3.23 -15.24
CA ASP A 591 -1.99 -1.94 -15.02
C ASP A 591 -1.30 -1.46 -16.31
N PRO A 592 -1.60 -0.25 -16.80
CA PRO A 592 -1.08 0.24 -18.08
C PRO A 592 0.41 0.59 -18.06
N ILE A 593 1.00 0.75 -16.87
CA ILE A 593 2.38 1.18 -16.66
C ILE A 593 3.23 -0.04 -16.27
N PHE A 594 2.90 -0.70 -15.16
CA PHE A 594 3.67 -1.80 -14.56
C PHE A 594 3.16 -3.20 -14.91
N GLY A 595 1.94 -3.35 -15.42
CA GLY A 595 1.43 -4.67 -15.82
C GLY A 595 2.31 -5.28 -16.90
N GLN A 596 2.45 -6.60 -16.90
CA GLN A 596 3.29 -7.35 -17.83
C GLN A 596 2.55 -8.59 -18.35
N THR A 597 2.76 -8.91 -19.62
CA THR A 597 2.38 -10.21 -20.22
C THR A 597 3.59 -11.08 -20.54
N GLY A 598 4.78 -10.48 -20.62
CA GLY A 598 6.04 -11.11 -21.02
C GLY A 598 6.07 -11.51 -22.50
N LYS A 599 5.09 -11.02 -23.27
CA LYS A 599 4.79 -11.40 -24.64
C LYS A 599 4.34 -10.21 -25.49
N GLU A 600 4.59 -8.99 -25.01
CA GLU A 600 4.28 -7.75 -25.72
C GLU A 600 4.93 -7.73 -27.11
N ASP A 601 6.18 -8.19 -27.20
CA ASP A 601 6.92 -8.32 -28.47
C ASP A 601 6.39 -9.46 -29.38
N GLN A 602 5.49 -10.30 -28.87
CA GLN A 602 4.79 -11.38 -29.59
C GLN A 602 3.34 -10.98 -29.93
N SER A 603 3.02 -9.69 -29.92
CA SER A 603 1.68 -9.15 -30.17
C SER A 603 0.61 -9.57 -29.16
N VAL A 604 1.02 -9.91 -27.93
CA VAL A 604 0.09 -10.09 -26.81
C VAL A 604 0.02 -8.79 -26.02
N TYR A 605 -1.04 -8.04 -26.28
CA TYR A 605 -1.17 -6.68 -25.76
C TYR A 605 -1.82 -6.66 -24.38
N ARG A 606 -1.32 -5.78 -23.51
CA ARG A 606 -2.03 -5.39 -22.29
C ARG A 606 -3.27 -4.61 -22.70
N THR A 607 -4.35 -4.75 -21.95
CA THR A 607 -5.57 -4.00 -22.20
C THR A 607 -6.15 -3.48 -20.89
N MET A 608 -6.89 -2.38 -20.96
CA MET A 608 -7.67 -1.85 -19.84
C MET A 608 -9.01 -1.27 -20.29
N THR A 609 -9.97 -1.25 -19.39
CA THR A 609 -11.23 -0.49 -19.52
C THR A 609 -11.17 0.80 -18.69
N GLY A 610 -12.17 1.68 -18.83
CA GLY A 610 -12.30 2.87 -18.00
C GLY A 610 -11.40 4.05 -18.37
N ALA A 611 -10.47 3.91 -19.32
CA ALA A 611 -9.64 5.03 -19.77
C ALA A 611 -10.48 6.19 -20.33
N ASN A 612 -11.60 5.87 -20.99
CA ASN A 612 -12.61 6.84 -21.41
C ASN A 612 -13.72 6.98 -20.34
N PRO A 613 -13.84 8.12 -19.65
CA PRO A 613 -14.85 8.29 -18.59
C PRO A 613 -16.30 8.34 -19.12
N ASN A 614 -16.50 8.60 -20.41
CA ASN A 614 -17.84 8.61 -21.02
C ASN A 614 -18.27 7.22 -21.51
N TYR A 615 -17.32 6.32 -21.70
CA TYR A 615 -17.54 4.97 -22.22
C TYR A 615 -16.68 3.98 -21.41
N GLU A 616 -17.08 3.73 -20.16
CA GLU A 616 -16.25 3.01 -19.20
C GLU A 616 -15.91 1.56 -19.61
N GLN A 617 -16.68 0.95 -20.53
CA GLN A 617 -16.44 -0.39 -21.08
C GLN A 617 -15.52 -0.38 -22.30
N GLU A 618 -15.17 0.79 -22.83
CA GLU A 618 -14.30 0.89 -24.00
C GLU A 618 -12.92 0.30 -23.69
N LEU A 619 -12.50 -0.66 -24.52
CA LEU A 619 -11.21 -1.33 -24.38
C LEU A 619 -10.10 -0.47 -24.99
N MET A 620 -9.07 -0.18 -24.20
CA MET A 620 -7.82 0.40 -24.65
C MET A 620 -6.74 -0.68 -24.67
N SER A 621 -6.06 -0.84 -25.80
CA SER A 621 -4.93 -1.75 -25.95
C SER A 621 -3.61 -0.99 -25.88
N PHE A 622 -2.61 -1.59 -25.25
CA PHE A 622 -1.23 -1.08 -25.17
C PHE A 622 -0.33 -1.97 -26.04
N PRO A 623 -0.10 -1.59 -27.30
CA PRO A 623 0.64 -2.44 -28.24
C PRO A 623 2.14 -2.49 -27.98
N HIS A 624 2.66 -1.53 -27.22
CA HIS A 624 4.07 -1.43 -26.85
C HIS A 624 4.21 -1.48 -25.33
N LYS A 625 5.35 -1.99 -24.87
CA LYS A 625 5.78 -1.81 -23.48
C LYS A 625 6.16 -0.35 -23.27
N PHE A 626 5.81 0.21 -22.12
CA PHE A 626 6.35 1.50 -21.68
C PHE A 626 7.47 1.31 -20.66
N ILE A 627 7.41 0.21 -19.92
CA ILE A 627 8.44 -0.22 -19.00
C ILE A 627 9.02 -1.54 -19.49
N ASP A 628 10.35 -1.60 -19.57
CA ASP A 628 11.09 -2.83 -19.90
C ASP A 628 11.93 -3.26 -18.70
N PRO A 629 11.59 -4.35 -18.00
CA PRO A 629 12.43 -4.88 -16.93
C PRO A 629 13.77 -5.41 -17.46
N ARG A 630 14.88 -4.83 -16.99
CA ARG A 630 16.25 -5.16 -17.45
C ARG A 630 17.13 -5.80 -16.39
N GLY A 631 16.63 -6.01 -15.18
CA GLY A 631 17.39 -6.65 -14.12
C GLY A 631 16.81 -6.44 -12.74
N GLY A 632 17.39 -7.15 -11.77
CA GLY A 632 17.08 -7.01 -10.36
C GLY A 632 17.45 -8.27 -9.59
N GLU A 633 17.28 -8.22 -8.27
CA GLU A 633 17.47 -9.37 -7.39
C GLU A 633 16.70 -9.17 -6.08
N TYR A 634 16.42 -10.28 -5.39
CA TYR A 634 15.89 -10.30 -4.04
C TYR A 634 17.01 -10.43 -3.02
N PHE A 635 17.06 -9.51 -2.08
CA PHE A 635 18.03 -9.46 -1.00
C PHE A 635 17.33 -9.53 0.35
N PHE A 636 18.06 -9.98 1.36
CA PHE A 636 17.76 -9.77 2.76
C PHE A 636 18.71 -8.70 3.30
N ALA A 637 18.18 -7.61 3.83
CA ALA A 637 18.92 -6.58 4.55
C ALA A 637 18.93 -6.96 6.04
N PRO A 638 20.04 -7.51 6.57
CA PRO A 638 20.08 -8.02 7.94
C PRO A 638 20.15 -6.90 8.97
N SER A 639 19.84 -7.22 10.22
CA SER A 639 20.04 -6.31 11.35
C SER A 639 21.52 -6.07 11.66
N ILE A 640 21.84 -4.98 12.34
CA ILE A 640 23.22 -4.64 12.73
C ILE A 640 23.83 -5.75 13.58
N SER A 641 23.06 -6.37 14.48
CA SER A 641 23.48 -7.52 15.27
C SER A 641 23.85 -8.71 14.41
N THR A 642 23.11 -8.96 13.32
CA THR A 642 23.38 -10.08 12.43
C THR A 642 24.62 -9.81 11.58
N LEU A 643 24.76 -8.59 11.09
CA LEU A 643 25.97 -8.12 10.41
C LEU A 643 27.21 -8.27 11.32
N THR A 644 27.10 -7.90 12.59
CA THR A 644 28.19 -7.97 13.58
C THR A 644 28.55 -9.41 13.93
N ASN A 645 27.55 -10.24 14.24
CA ASN A 645 27.79 -11.56 14.84
C ASN A 645 28.05 -12.66 13.80
N TYR A 646 27.52 -12.52 12.58
CA TYR A 646 27.54 -13.58 11.58
C TYR A 646 28.23 -13.20 10.28
N ILE A 647 28.22 -11.92 9.88
CA ILE A 647 28.84 -11.48 8.62
C ILE A 647 30.28 -10.99 8.85
N ALA A 648 30.51 -10.12 9.83
CA ALA A 648 31.84 -9.66 10.21
C ALA A 648 32.72 -10.82 10.73
N ALA A 649 34.03 -10.69 10.60
CA ALA A 649 34.96 -11.66 11.21
C ALA A 649 34.78 -11.68 12.74
N LYS A 650 34.89 -12.87 13.34
CA LYS A 650 34.81 -13.03 14.81
C LYS A 650 35.93 -12.27 15.51
#